data_AF-A0A5J4V9T7-F1
#
_entry.id   AF-A0A5J4V9T7-F1
#
_cell.length_a   1.000
_cell.length_b   1.000
_cell.length_c   1.000
_cell.angle_alpha   90.00
_cell.angle_beta   90.00
_cell.angle_gamma   90.00
#
_symmetry.space_group_name_H-M   'P 1'
#
loop_
_entity.id
_entity.type
_entity.pdbx_description
1 polymer ?
#
loop_
_entity_poly.entity_id
_entity_poly.type
_entity_poly.pdbx_seq_one_letter_code
_entity_poly.pdbx_strand_id
1 'polypeptide(L)'
;MVEHSIEYTLYIMDETSISSTFEISPTQSQPRTFRNNPQFSSTLSDIHIQQFGQFHITGSALFEMIKFTMLGQASLQNGGLINANLTSSSSNLTIYVCIFAGCKTISNGGALYLYIIDRTEITLSTMLITGCEAQNEGGAFWYSINKGAKLTIAGSLTFQDCKTLSDSGYGGALYAKIFGENSQLIFNDSVIFERCSGQSGGGMCLITQSGGNFTINGLCNFTNCSSSNIGGGIYLETNTGTVNFNQTQQILIENCSCDGSGGGIYCSISINGQIQINNIKLRNCNSQRSGGGIYAIINEGGQLILDKSCLFYQCESHGNGGGIYVQINLTKQFSFFIKDALIHGCKSITNTSLSYPESGFGGGLFFGCNGDYDPSTKLIDLRGMNIYNNTADKYGQSIYIVMRDVVRLCQYGTQGEYVKGNYSDEYSDEHDLIGIPMNLNTFNSSSPQTIEQQQKPLLYLWTLGILKSAQVIVNVSNPIGKLIFHIEGKRMIPGQLSVKIFEFGDKIQENLNYEQKEMKYQYNNNIHKSLIGTSSQTLIISKHQAENHKQILIKSNLKINQKLQNNPNEIIYPLEDGSNIPIQIEGKIENEQKATFGMNEYKWLNYKEKVYGIVISNDRNIFTGKDGIDIEEDANAAVQLEVIIEEDDVDDEPEKEDDPEKEEEHEEHKEKDKGLTVGIIVGIVVGALAIIAVIIIIFIVAIVLSKK
;
A
#
# COMPACT_ATOMS: atom_id res chain seq x y z
N MET A 1 54.40 6.87 -45.47
CA MET A 1 54.29 8.09 -44.63
C MET A 1 53.81 9.21 -45.51
N VAL A 2 52.95 10.09 -44.98
CA VAL A 2 52.06 11.08 -45.67
C VAL A 2 50.76 10.40 -46.17
N GLU A 3 49.53 10.71 -45.72
CA GLU A 3 49.00 11.78 -44.88
C GLU A 3 47.71 11.29 -44.16
N HIS A 4 47.64 11.50 -42.85
CA HIS A 4 46.48 11.22 -41.99
C HIS A 4 45.63 12.50 -41.85
N SER A 5 44.72 12.78 -42.79
CA SER A 5 43.60 13.72 -42.58
C SER A 5 42.76 13.84 -43.84
N ILE A 6 41.51 13.34 -43.87
CA ILE A 6 40.39 14.08 -44.50
C ILE A 6 39.07 13.62 -43.87
N GLU A 7 38.36 14.54 -43.24
CA GLU A 7 36.94 14.44 -42.93
C GLU A 7 36.16 14.13 -44.22
N TYR A 8 35.32 13.08 -44.24
CA TYR A 8 34.57 12.70 -45.45
C TYR A 8 33.10 13.02 -45.24
N THR A 9 32.65 14.10 -45.89
CA THR A 9 31.26 14.55 -45.89
C THR A 9 30.61 14.21 -47.24
N LEU A 10 29.54 13.41 -47.19
CA LEU A 10 28.66 13.14 -48.31
C LEU A 10 27.47 14.10 -48.25
N TYR A 11 27.33 14.93 -49.28
CA TYR A 11 26.19 15.82 -49.46
C TYR A 11 25.10 15.13 -50.27
N ILE A 12 23.90 15.05 -49.70
CA ILE A 12 22.70 14.63 -50.40
C ILE A 12 22.04 15.89 -50.94
N MET A 13 21.86 15.97 -52.26
CA MET A 13 21.32 17.16 -52.92
C MET A 13 19.81 17.26 -52.65
N ASP A 14 19.05 16.32 -53.21
CA ASP A 14 17.60 16.25 -53.02
C ASP A 14 17.24 14.90 -52.39
N GLU A 15 17.39 13.83 -53.18
CA GLU A 15 17.14 12.45 -52.77
C GLU A 15 18.24 11.51 -53.29
N THR A 16 18.43 10.37 -52.61
CA THR A 16 19.25 9.25 -53.08
C THR A 16 18.69 7.94 -52.55
N SER A 17 19.27 6.81 -52.97
CA SER A 17 18.88 5.49 -52.45
C SER A 17 20.07 4.59 -52.16
N ILE A 18 19.94 3.73 -51.15
CA ILE A 18 20.87 2.64 -50.89
C ILE A 18 20.19 1.29 -51.13
N SER A 19 20.81 0.46 -51.97
CA SER A 19 20.30 -0.85 -52.37
C SER A 19 21.07 -2.02 -51.78
N SER A 20 22.19 -1.74 -51.10
CA SER A 20 23.06 -2.70 -50.44
C SER A 20 23.63 -2.11 -49.16
N THR A 21 24.19 -2.96 -48.30
CA THR A 21 24.86 -2.54 -47.07
C THR A 21 26.03 -1.59 -47.37
N PHE A 22 26.08 -0.49 -46.63
CA PHE A 22 27.16 0.49 -46.64
C PHE A 22 27.97 0.35 -45.34
N GLU A 23 29.24 -0.03 -45.48
CA GLU A 23 30.13 -0.35 -44.36
C GLU A 23 30.92 0.88 -43.86
N ILE A 24 30.82 1.18 -42.56
CA ILE A 24 31.58 2.23 -41.89
C ILE A 24 32.42 1.59 -40.78
N SER A 25 33.72 1.45 -41.01
CA SER A 25 34.63 0.68 -40.16
C SER A 25 35.50 1.54 -39.22
N PRO A 26 36.05 0.97 -38.13
CA PRO A 26 36.82 1.71 -37.12
C PRO A 26 38.22 2.11 -37.59
N THR A 27 38.67 1.62 -38.74
CA THR A 27 39.97 2.00 -39.33
C THR A 27 39.99 3.42 -39.89
N GLN A 28 38.85 4.11 -39.86
CA GLN A 28 38.69 5.49 -40.32
C GLN A 28 38.98 6.46 -39.17
N SER A 29 39.88 7.42 -39.39
CA SER A 29 40.35 8.33 -38.32
C SER A 29 39.37 9.45 -37.96
N GLN A 30 38.33 9.67 -38.76
CA GLN A 30 37.31 10.71 -38.61
C GLN A 30 35.93 10.14 -38.98
N PRO A 31 34.83 10.67 -38.43
CA PRO A 31 33.49 10.19 -38.75
C PRO A 31 33.16 10.38 -40.23
N ARG A 32 32.33 9.48 -40.76
CA ARG A 32 31.66 9.68 -42.05
C ARG A 32 30.42 10.53 -41.85
N THR A 33 30.38 11.71 -42.45
CA THR A 33 29.27 12.66 -42.33
C THR A 33 28.33 12.53 -43.52
N PHE A 34 27.04 12.42 -43.27
CA PHE A 34 25.96 12.39 -44.27
C PHE A 34 25.01 13.55 -43.98
N ARG A 35 24.90 14.52 -44.91
CA ARG A 35 24.16 15.75 -44.68
C ARG A 35 23.46 16.31 -45.94
N ASN A 36 22.38 17.05 -45.72
CA ASN A 36 21.71 17.87 -46.74
C ASN A 36 22.63 18.94 -47.39
N ASN A 37 22.24 19.42 -48.58
CA ASN A 37 22.88 20.56 -49.25
C ASN A 37 21.82 21.51 -49.85
N PRO A 38 21.97 22.85 -49.74
CA PRO A 38 23.05 23.60 -49.09
C PRO A 38 23.00 23.51 -47.55
N GLN A 39 24.17 23.55 -46.90
CA GLN A 39 24.32 23.35 -45.45
C GLN A 39 23.50 24.31 -44.56
N PHE A 40 23.20 25.52 -45.06
CA PHE A 40 22.42 26.53 -44.34
C PHE A 40 20.90 26.31 -44.46
N SER A 41 20.48 25.29 -45.21
CA SER A 41 19.08 24.94 -45.39
C SER A 41 18.52 24.20 -44.18
N SER A 42 17.31 24.55 -43.76
CA SER A 42 16.51 23.78 -42.80
C SER A 42 15.76 22.61 -43.47
N THR A 43 15.88 22.43 -44.78
CA THR A 43 15.22 21.37 -45.54
C THR A 43 15.98 20.06 -45.38
N LEU A 44 15.26 18.98 -45.08
CA LEU A 44 15.83 17.63 -45.04
C LEU A 44 16.08 17.11 -46.45
N SER A 45 17.14 16.32 -46.63
CA SER A 45 17.34 15.52 -47.85
C SER A 45 16.91 14.08 -47.62
N ASP A 46 16.42 13.41 -48.66
CA ASP A 46 15.87 12.06 -48.56
C ASP A 46 16.92 10.98 -48.89
N ILE A 47 17.00 9.93 -48.05
CA ILE A 47 17.70 8.68 -48.35
C ILE A 47 16.68 7.55 -48.32
N HIS A 48 16.45 6.94 -49.48
CA HIS A 48 15.58 5.79 -49.63
C HIS A 48 16.33 4.48 -49.36
N ILE A 49 15.77 3.65 -48.48
CA ILE A 49 16.32 2.34 -48.12
C ILE A 49 15.57 1.27 -48.91
N GLN A 50 16.24 0.63 -49.87
CA GLN A 50 15.68 -0.51 -50.58
C GLN A 50 15.88 -1.80 -49.76
N GLN A 51 15.33 -2.92 -50.25
CA GLN A 51 15.24 -4.18 -49.51
C GLN A 51 16.53 -4.60 -48.77
N PHE A 52 17.70 -4.45 -49.39
CA PHE A 52 19.01 -4.84 -48.81
C PHE A 52 19.91 -3.65 -48.42
N GLY A 53 19.37 -2.42 -48.47
CA GLY A 53 20.09 -1.23 -48.03
C GLY A 53 20.16 -1.15 -46.51
N GLN A 54 21.34 -0.84 -45.96
CA GLN A 54 21.54 -0.59 -44.52
C GLN A 54 22.89 0.11 -44.32
N PHE A 55 23.01 0.93 -43.28
CA PHE A 55 24.31 1.37 -42.78
C PHE A 55 24.80 0.40 -41.70
N HIS A 56 25.89 -0.32 -41.97
CA HIS A 56 26.56 -1.15 -40.98
C HIS A 56 27.73 -0.38 -40.40
N ILE A 57 27.69 -0.11 -39.09
CA ILE A 57 28.58 0.85 -38.43
C ILE A 57 29.34 0.15 -37.32
N THR A 58 30.65 0.05 -37.48
CA THR A 58 31.59 -0.37 -36.44
C THR A 58 32.57 0.74 -36.08
N GLY A 59 32.77 1.72 -36.98
CA GLY A 59 33.55 2.94 -36.75
C GLY A 59 32.70 4.13 -36.31
N SER A 60 32.94 5.30 -36.91
CA SER A 60 32.25 6.54 -36.54
C SER A 60 31.43 7.14 -37.68
N ALA A 61 30.21 7.58 -37.38
CA ALA A 61 29.30 8.18 -38.36
C ALA A 61 28.49 9.35 -37.77
N LEU A 62 28.20 10.33 -38.62
CA LEU A 62 27.32 11.46 -38.35
C LEU A 62 26.24 11.53 -39.43
N PHE A 63 24.98 11.47 -39.02
CA PHE A 63 23.83 11.72 -39.89
C PHE A 63 23.14 13.01 -39.46
N GLU A 64 22.94 13.92 -40.40
CA GLU A 64 22.44 15.25 -40.09
C GLU A 64 21.47 15.77 -41.15
N MET A 65 20.29 16.25 -40.73
CA MET A 65 19.29 16.81 -41.64
C MET A 65 18.82 15.81 -42.73
N ILE A 66 18.68 14.54 -42.37
CA ILE A 66 18.30 13.47 -43.30
C ILE A 66 16.94 12.87 -42.94
N LYS A 67 16.10 12.67 -43.95
CA LYS A 67 14.92 11.81 -43.87
C LYS A 67 15.21 10.47 -44.51
N PHE A 68 15.09 9.41 -43.73
CA PHE A 68 15.22 8.04 -44.18
C PHE A 68 13.85 7.43 -44.39
N THR A 69 13.61 6.86 -45.58
CA THR A 69 12.35 6.20 -45.90
C THR A 69 12.63 4.82 -46.47
N MET A 70 12.11 3.76 -45.84
CA MET A 70 12.21 2.41 -46.39
C MET A 70 11.13 2.18 -47.46
N LEU A 71 11.55 1.75 -48.66
CA LEU A 71 10.64 1.53 -49.81
C LEU A 71 10.26 0.06 -50.02
N GLY A 72 10.88 -0.86 -49.28
CA GLY A 72 10.72 -2.32 -49.46
C GLY A 72 10.28 -3.06 -48.20
N GLN A 73 10.22 -4.39 -48.30
CA GLN A 73 9.97 -5.28 -47.17
C GLN A 73 11.22 -5.44 -46.29
N ALA A 74 11.02 -5.79 -45.02
CA ALA A 74 12.11 -6.17 -44.12
C ALA A 74 12.87 -7.38 -44.68
N SER A 75 14.20 -7.28 -44.78
CA SER A 75 15.06 -8.41 -45.17
C SER A 75 16.23 -8.65 -44.23
N LEU A 76 16.66 -7.62 -43.51
CA LEU A 76 17.81 -7.65 -42.62
C LEU A 76 17.37 -7.95 -41.19
N GLN A 77 18.22 -8.69 -40.48
CA GLN A 77 17.93 -9.19 -39.13
C GLN A 77 17.84 -8.06 -38.10
N ASN A 78 18.79 -7.14 -38.08
CA ASN A 78 18.90 -6.10 -37.07
C ASN A 78 19.09 -4.75 -37.71
N GLY A 79 18.39 -3.72 -37.21
CA GLY A 79 18.60 -2.33 -37.61
C GLY A 79 18.19 -2.07 -39.05
N GLY A 80 16.90 -2.02 -39.37
CA GLY A 80 16.44 -1.92 -40.77
C GLY A 80 17.02 -0.74 -41.57
N LEU A 81 17.45 0.32 -40.88
CA LEU A 81 18.22 1.42 -41.45
C LEU A 81 19.69 1.41 -41.00
N ILE A 82 19.95 1.41 -39.69
CA ILE A 82 21.30 1.44 -39.11
C ILE A 82 21.48 0.24 -38.18
N ASN A 83 22.56 -0.50 -38.41
CA ASN A 83 23.08 -1.53 -37.52
C ASN A 83 24.44 -1.09 -37.00
N ALA A 84 24.47 -0.59 -35.77
CA ALA A 84 25.65 -0.02 -35.14
C ALA A 84 26.16 -0.93 -34.01
N ASN A 85 27.40 -1.42 -34.18
CA ASN A 85 28.10 -2.26 -33.22
C ASN A 85 29.41 -1.56 -32.81
N LEU A 86 29.31 -0.66 -31.83
CA LEU A 86 30.39 0.25 -31.44
C LEU A 86 31.16 -0.35 -30.26
N THR A 87 32.23 -1.06 -30.60
CA THR A 87 33.06 -1.82 -29.65
C THR A 87 34.44 -1.21 -29.39
N SER A 88 34.83 -0.21 -30.18
CA SER A 88 36.03 0.57 -29.93
C SER A 88 35.67 1.83 -29.15
N SER A 89 36.53 2.25 -28.22
CA SER A 89 36.41 3.52 -27.50
C SER A 89 36.53 4.76 -28.40
N SER A 90 36.99 4.58 -29.65
CA SER A 90 37.06 5.63 -30.67
C SER A 90 35.83 5.70 -31.58
N SER A 91 34.93 4.71 -31.50
CA SER A 91 33.73 4.65 -32.34
C SER A 91 32.63 5.56 -31.79
N ASN A 92 31.90 6.25 -32.66
CA ASN A 92 30.82 7.15 -32.25
C ASN A 92 29.70 7.20 -33.30
N LEU A 93 28.46 7.33 -32.86
CA LEU A 93 27.31 7.54 -33.72
C LEU A 93 26.59 8.82 -33.30
N THR A 94 26.58 9.81 -34.18
CA THR A 94 25.78 11.02 -33.97
C THR A 94 24.64 11.05 -34.98
N ILE A 95 23.44 11.31 -34.49
CA ILE A 95 22.25 11.50 -35.33
C ILE A 95 21.61 12.79 -34.86
N TYR A 96 21.43 13.74 -35.78
CA TYR A 96 20.96 15.08 -35.48
C TYR A 96 19.94 15.57 -36.52
N VAL A 97 18.73 15.88 -36.08
CA VAL A 97 17.63 16.38 -36.92
C VAL A 97 17.34 15.42 -38.08
N CYS A 98 16.92 14.19 -37.72
CA CYS A 98 16.63 13.15 -38.71
C CYS A 98 15.19 12.62 -38.57
N ILE A 99 14.65 12.11 -39.67
CA ILE A 99 13.34 11.43 -39.69
C ILE A 99 13.54 9.98 -40.12
N PHE A 100 13.02 9.02 -39.36
CA PHE A 100 13.01 7.60 -39.73
C PHE A 100 11.57 7.16 -40.02
N ALA A 101 11.25 6.95 -41.29
CA ALA A 101 9.91 6.66 -41.74
C ALA A 101 9.79 5.22 -42.25
N GLY A 102 8.94 4.43 -41.60
CA GLY A 102 8.52 3.11 -42.06
C GLY A 102 9.63 2.06 -42.06
N CYS A 103 10.69 2.24 -41.27
CA CYS A 103 11.82 1.31 -41.26
C CYS A 103 11.43 -0.03 -40.63
N LYS A 104 11.82 -1.14 -41.27
CA LYS A 104 11.41 -2.49 -40.88
C LYS A 104 12.58 -3.45 -40.77
N THR A 105 12.48 -4.42 -39.87
CA THR A 105 13.47 -5.48 -39.66
C THR A 105 12.81 -6.83 -39.34
N ILE A 106 13.49 -7.94 -39.61
CA ILE A 106 12.98 -9.30 -39.31
C ILE A 106 13.33 -9.80 -37.90
N SER A 107 14.15 -9.06 -37.14
CA SER A 107 14.40 -9.34 -35.71
C SER A 107 14.27 -8.09 -34.85
N ASN A 108 15.32 -7.26 -34.72
CA ASN A 108 15.40 -6.22 -33.69
C ASN A 108 15.73 -4.82 -34.24
N GLY A 109 15.08 -3.78 -33.73
CA GLY A 109 15.32 -2.38 -34.12
C GLY A 109 14.90 -2.10 -35.56
N GLY A 110 13.63 -1.79 -35.80
CA GLY A 110 13.12 -1.52 -37.16
C GLY A 110 13.90 -0.42 -37.89
N ALA A 111 14.37 0.60 -37.17
CA ALA A 111 15.23 1.65 -37.68
C ALA A 111 16.69 1.51 -37.19
N LEU A 112 16.91 1.42 -35.88
CA LEU A 112 18.25 1.44 -35.28
C LEU A 112 18.45 0.24 -34.35
N TYR A 113 19.50 -0.51 -34.62
CA TYR A 113 20.09 -1.45 -33.69
C TYR A 113 21.42 -0.86 -33.19
N LEU A 114 21.56 -0.66 -31.89
CA LEU A 114 22.72 -0.04 -31.29
C LEU A 114 23.25 -0.90 -30.13
N TYR A 115 24.44 -1.47 -30.34
CA TYR A 115 25.20 -2.19 -29.35
C TYR A 115 26.47 -1.42 -29.01
N ILE A 116 26.65 -1.08 -27.73
CA ILE A 116 27.75 -0.22 -27.27
C ILE A 116 28.40 -0.80 -26.02
N ILE A 117 29.74 -0.74 -25.98
CA ILE A 117 30.56 -1.23 -24.86
C ILE A 117 31.70 -0.25 -24.51
N ASP A 118 32.41 -0.57 -23.42
CA ASP A 118 33.75 -0.05 -23.08
C ASP A 118 33.86 1.48 -22.98
N ARG A 119 33.06 2.08 -22.07
CA ARG A 119 33.06 3.53 -21.73
C ARG A 119 32.87 4.51 -22.90
N THR A 120 32.39 4.03 -24.03
CA THR A 120 31.97 4.89 -25.16
C THR A 120 30.81 5.78 -24.71
N GLU A 121 30.87 7.08 -25.02
CA GLU A 121 29.78 8.02 -24.78
C GLU A 121 29.16 8.47 -26.12
N ILE A 122 27.89 8.15 -26.30
CA ILE A 122 27.14 8.43 -27.52
C ILE A 122 26.05 9.44 -27.23
N THR A 123 25.86 10.37 -28.17
CA THR A 123 24.78 11.35 -28.13
C THR A 123 23.90 11.23 -29.36
N LEU A 124 22.60 11.05 -29.14
CA LEU A 124 21.58 11.13 -30.19
C LEU A 124 20.67 12.34 -29.90
N SER A 125 20.21 13.01 -30.95
CA SER A 125 19.43 14.24 -30.78
C SER A 125 18.46 14.49 -31.93
N THR A 126 17.28 14.99 -31.59
CA THR A 126 16.28 15.52 -32.53
C THR A 126 15.92 14.51 -33.61
N MET A 127 15.06 13.56 -33.26
CA MET A 127 14.58 12.55 -34.21
C MET A 127 13.07 12.37 -34.14
N LEU A 128 12.46 12.23 -35.32
CA LEU A 128 11.08 11.79 -35.48
C LEU A 128 11.09 10.41 -36.12
N ILE A 129 10.51 9.42 -35.42
CA ILE A 129 10.45 8.04 -35.86
C ILE A 129 8.98 7.64 -36.00
N THR A 130 8.58 7.27 -37.21
CA THR A 130 7.18 7.01 -37.54
C THR A 130 7.00 5.67 -38.22
N GLY A 131 6.05 4.87 -37.75
CA GLY A 131 5.62 3.64 -38.44
C GLY A 131 6.70 2.56 -38.54
N CYS A 132 7.68 2.54 -37.64
CA CYS A 132 8.75 1.55 -37.66
C CYS A 132 8.30 0.23 -37.02
N GLU A 133 8.78 -0.88 -37.59
CA GLU A 133 8.34 -2.23 -37.22
C GLU A 133 9.53 -3.17 -37.01
N ALA A 134 9.46 -3.99 -35.96
CA ALA A 134 10.39 -5.10 -35.75
C ALA A 134 9.64 -6.37 -35.38
N GLN A 135 10.24 -7.53 -35.63
CA GLN A 135 9.62 -8.79 -35.22
C GLN A 135 9.64 -8.93 -33.70
N ASN A 136 10.80 -8.76 -33.07
CA ASN A 136 11.03 -9.20 -31.69
C ASN A 136 11.18 -8.02 -30.72
N GLU A 137 12.22 -7.20 -30.83
CA GLU A 137 12.53 -6.21 -29.80
C GLU A 137 12.77 -4.84 -30.42
N GLY A 138 12.13 -3.81 -29.85
CA GLY A 138 12.31 -2.42 -30.26
C GLY A 138 11.79 -2.17 -31.66
N GLY A 139 10.48 -1.96 -31.81
CA GLY A 139 9.87 -1.76 -33.13
C GLY A 139 10.54 -0.67 -33.96
N ALA A 140 11.02 0.39 -33.30
CA ALA A 140 11.94 1.35 -33.89
C ALA A 140 13.39 1.08 -33.49
N PHE A 141 13.68 1.16 -32.18
CA PHE A 141 15.03 1.24 -31.65
C PHE A 141 15.32 0.11 -30.67
N TRP A 142 16.49 -0.50 -30.83
CA TRP A 142 17.01 -1.52 -29.94
C TRP A 142 18.37 -1.11 -29.41
N TYR A 143 18.50 -0.97 -28.09
CA TYR A 143 19.72 -0.53 -27.41
C TYR A 143 20.24 -1.59 -26.46
N SER A 144 21.56 -1.85 -26.53
CA SER A 144 22.29 -2.61 -25.53
C SER A 144 23.55 -1.86 -25.11
N ILE A 145 23.57 -1.44 -23.85
CA ILE A 145 24.56 -0.54 -23.28
C ILE A 145 25.29 -1.28 -22.17
N ASN A 146 26.58 -1.56 -22.36
CA ASN A 146 27.32 -2.47 -21.50
C ASN A 146 28.67 -1.92 -21.04
N LYS A 147 29.21 -2.53 -19.98
CA LYS A 147 30.60 -2.33 -19.51
C LYS A 147 31.00 -0.85 -19.34
N GLY A 148 30.11 -0.05 -18.73
CA GLY A 148 30.36 1.35 -18.43
C GLY A 148 30.13 2.31 -19.60
N ALA A 149 29.57 1.85 -20.73
CA ALA A 149 29.18 2.73 -21.84
C ALA A 149 27.98 3.62 -21.45
N LYS A 150 27.87 4.77 -22.12
CA LYS A 150 26.85 5.78 -21.84
C LYS A 150 26.16 6.23 -23.13
N LEU A 151 24.84 6.17 -23.16
CA LEU A 151 24.00 6.74 -24.21
C LEU A 151 23.17 7.89 -23.65
N THR A 152 23.32 9.07 -24.25
CA THR A 152 22.56 10.26 -23.90
C THR A 152 21.65 10.66 -25.05
N ILE A 153 20.35 10.77 -24.78
CA ILE A 153 19.39 11.42 -25.68
C ILE A 153 19.36 12.90 -25.28
N ALA A 154 20.03 13.73 -26.07
CA ALA A 154 20.29 15.14 -25.74
C ALA A 154 19.36 16.14 -26.45
N GLY A 155 18.49 15.65 -27.34
CA GLY A 155 17.47 16.45 -28.01
C GLY A 155 16.17 15.68 -28.13
N SER A 156 15.11 16.36 -28.57
CA SER A 156 13.77 15.76 -28.64
C SER A 156 13.72 14.47 -29.47
N LEU A 157 13.04 13.46 -28.95
CA LEU A 157 12.84 12.16 -29.59
C LEU A 157 11.36 11.83 -29.60
N THR A 158 10.77 11.60 -30.77
CA THR A 158 9.35 11.21 -30.88
C THR A 158 9.21 9.90 -31.64
N PHE A 159 8.57 8.91 -31.01
CA PHE A 159 8.14 7.66 -31.61
C PHE A 159 6.63 7.70 -31.84
N GLN A 160 6.22 7.45 -33.07
CA GLN A 160 4.82 7.46 -33.46
C GLN A 160 4.49 6.20 -34.25
N ASP A 161 3.39 5.52 -33.87
CA ASP A 161 2.88 4.34 -34.59
C ASP A 161 3.93 3.21 -34.77
N CYS A 162 4.86 3.08 -33.83
CA CYS A 162 5.90 2.03 -33.87
C CYS A 162 5.42 0.76 -33.18
N LYS A 163 5.79 -0.42 -33.71
CA LYS A 163 5.35 -1.68 -33.10
C LYS A 163 6.30 -2.87 -33.24
N THR A 164 6.16 -3.82 -32.32
CA THR A 164 6.69 -5.19 -32.47
C THR A 164 5.60 -6.15 -32.94
N LEU A 165 5.93 -7.12 -33.80
CA LEU A 165 4.96 -8.02 -34.42
C LEU A 165 4.84 -9.40 -33.73
N SER A 166 5.85 -9.82 -32.98
CA SER A 166 5.85 -11.13 -32.31
C SER A 166 4.94 -11.13 -31.09
N ASP A 167 4.30 -12.29 -30.83
CA ASP A 167 3.64 -12.65 -29.56
C ASP A 167 4.64 -12.87 -28.42
N SER A 168 5.90 -12.48 -28.61
CA SER A 168 6.96 -12.42 -27.59
C SER A 168 7.66 -11.05 -27.60
N GLY A 169 7.04 -10.03 -28.22
CA GLY A 169 7.70 -8.80 -28.61
C GLY A 169 7.86 -7.78 -27.48
N TYR A 170 9.06 -7.21 -27.32
CA TYR A 170 9.37 -6.26 -26.25
C TYR A 170 9.64 -4.85 -26.78
N GLY A 171 8.99 -3.85 -26.19
CA GLY A 171 9.22 -2.45 -26.50
C GLY A 171 8.71 -2.10 -27.89
N GLY A 172 7.43 -1.75 -28.00
CA GLY A 172 6.79 -1.47 -29.28
C GLY A 172 7.50 -0.38 -30.08
N ALA A 173 8.07 0.63 -29.42
CA ALA A 173 9.01 1.55 -30.06
C ALA A 173 10.45 1.29 -29.65
N LEU A 174 10.71 1.24 -28.33
CA LEU A 174 12.06 1.19 -27.79
C LEU A 174 12.26 -0.04 -26.90
N TYR A 175 13.28 -0.83 -27.23
CA TYR A 175 13.87 -1.78 -26.30
C TYR A 175 15.23 -1.25 -25.83
N ALA A 176 15.46 -1.24 -24.52
CA ALA A 176 16.74 -0.83 -23.95
C ALA A 176 17.18 -1.77 -22.83
N LYS A 177 18.37 -2.36 -23.00
CA LYS A 177 19.06 -3.14 -21.96
C LYS A 177 20.33 -2.43 -21.52
N ILE A 178 20.42 -2.12 -20.22
CA ILE A 178 21.59 -1.49 -19.60
C ILE A 178 22.19 -2.47 -18.60
N PHE A 179 23.41 -2.93 -18.89
CA PHE A 179 24.05 -4.02 -18.15
C PHE A 179 25.45 -3.64 -17.67
N GLY A 180 25.72 -3.85 -16.38
CA GLY A 180 27.03 -3.64 -15.77
C GLY A 180 27.19 -2.27 -15.11
N GLU A 181 28.13 -2.19 -14.17
CA GLU A 181 28.42 -0.98 -13.42
C GLU A 181 28.80 0.20 -14.34
N ASN A 182 28.30 1.39 -13.98
CA ASN A 182 28.49 2.64 -14.72
C ASN A 182 27.86 2.67 -16.13
N SER A 183 27.21 1.60 -16.60
CA SER A 183 26.47 1.61 -17.86
C SER A 183 25.23 2.49 -17.71
N GLN A 184 25.00 3.42 -18.63
CA GLN A 184 23.98 4.46 -18.48
C GLN A 184 23.17 4.72 -19.74
N LEU A 185 21.85 4.81 -19.60
CA LEU A 185 20.96 5.47 -20.56
C LEU A 185 20.32 6.69 -19.91
N ILE A 186 20.47 7.85 -20.55
CA ILE A 186 19.97 9.13 -20.03
C ILE A 186 19.06 9.80 -21.05
N PHE A 187 17.81 10.07 -20.66
CA PHE A 187 16.91 10.94 -21.40
C PHE A 187 17.03 12.36 -20.84
N ASN A 188 17.85 13.18 -21.50
CA ASN A 188 18.17 14.51 -21.02
C ASN A 188 17.23 15.60 -21.56
N ASP A 189 16.48 15.28 -22.61
CA ASP A 189 15.49 16.15 -23.24
C ASP A 189 14.18 15.36 -23.47
N SER A 190 13.19 15.97 -24.14
CA SER A 190 11.85 15.44 -24.35
C SER A 190 11.84 14.14 -25.14
N VAL A 191 11.33 13.05 -24.56
CA VAL A 191 11.07 11.76 -25.26
C VAL A 191 9.58 11.45 -25.25
N ILE A 192 8.99 11.24 -26.43
CA ILE A 192 7.54 11.06 -26.61
C ILE A 192 7.26 9.74 -27.32
N PHE A 193 6.30 8.97 -26.81
CA PHE A 193 5.79 7.75 -27.39
C PHE A 193 4.29 7.89 -27.64
N GLU A 194 3.87 7.78 -28.89
CA GLU A 194 2.48 7.94 -29.29
C GLU A 194 2.00 6.74 -30.13
N ARG A 195 0.88 6.14 -29.73
CA ARG A 195 0.25 5.00 -30.44
C ARG A 195 1.20 3.84 -30.76
N CYS A 196 2.16 3.60 -29.87
CA CYS A 196 3.10 2.50 -30.01
C CYS A 196 2.53 1.22 -29.40
N SER A 197 2.84 0.06 -29.99
CA SER A 197 2.30 -1.22 -29.53
C SER A 197 3.28 -2.39 -29.56
N GLY A 198 3.16 -3.27 -28.58
CA GLY A 198 3.99 -4.47 -28.50
C GLY A 198 3.35 -5.53 -27.61
N GLN A 199 4.05 -6.61 -27.31
CA GLN A 199 3.51 -7.58 -26.36
C GLN A 199 3.81 -7.17 -24.91
N SER A 200 5.03 -6.71 -24.66
CA SER A 200 5.48 -6.22 -23.36
C SER A 200 6.10 -4.82 -23.50
N GLY A 201 5.49 -3.80 -22.89
CA GLY A 201 5.91 -2.41 -23.05
C GLY A 201 5.49 -1.84 -24.41
N GLY A 202 4.26 -1.34 -24.52
CA GLY A 202 3.74 -0.82 -25.81
C GLY A 202 4.57 0.33 -26.38
N GLY A 203 5.02 1.26 -25.53
CA GLY A 203 6.01 2.26 -25.90
C GLY A 203 7.44 1.76 -25.70
N MET A 204 7.75 1.33 -24.47
CA MET A 204 9.12 1.05 -24.05
C MET A 204 9.24 -0.22 -23.21
N CYS A 205 10.25 -1.03 -23.51
CA CYS A 205 10.78 -2.06 -22.63
C CYS A 205 12.16 -1.65 -22.14
N LEU A 206 12.34 -1.59 -20.82
CA LEU A 206 13.58 -1.19 -20.18
C LEU A 206 14.03 -2.26 -19.17
N ILE A 207 15.26 -2.71 -19.33
CA ILE A 207 15.89 -3.71 -18.47
C ILE A 207 17.20 -3.15 -17.93
N THR A 208 17.30 -3.02 -16.60
CA THR A 208 18.55 -2.61 -15.92
C THR A 208 19.09 -3.74 -15.05
N GLN A 209 20.36 -4.10 -15.26
CA GLN A 209 20.97 -5.27 -14.65
C GLN A 209 22.41 -5.01 -14.21
N SER A 210 22.85 -5.66 -13.13
CA SER A 210 24.24 -5.67 -12.66
C SER A 210 24.85 -4.26 -12.47
N GLY A 211 24.11 -3.35 -11.83
CA GLY A 211 24.55 -1.96 -11.61
C GLY A 211 24.29 -1.00 -12.78
N GLY A 212 23.60 -1.45 -13.84
CA GLY A 212 23.17 -0.58 -14.92
C GLY A 212 22.14 0.47 -14.46
N ASN A 213 22.18 1.65 -15.08
CA ASN A 213 21.38 2.80 -14.66
C ASN A 213 20.60 3.42 -15.82
N PHE A 214 19.32 3.71 -15.58
CA PHE A 214 18.51 4.54 -16.44
C PHE A 214 18.01 5.77 -15.70
N THR A 215 18.14 6.94 -16.34
CA THR A 215 17.70 8.21 -15.77
C THR A 215 16.91 9.04 -16.77
N ILE A 216 15.78 9.60 -16.32
CA ILE A 216 15.02 10.62 -17.06
C ILE A 216 15.22 11.97 -16.36
N ASN A 217 15.79 12.96 -17.07
CA ASN A 217 15.90 14.35 -16.62
C ASN A 217 14.94 15.27 -17.40
N GLY A 218 14.65 14.95 -18.65
CA GLY A 218 13.74 15.69 -19.52
C GLY A 218 12.28 15.28 -19.38
N LEU A 219 11.40 15.89 -20.18
CA LEU A 219 10.01 15.44 -20.31
C LEU A 219 9.98 14.02 -20.90
N CYS A 220 9.07 13.17 -20.42
CA CYS A 220 8.83 11.87 -21.03
C CYS A 220 7.34 11.59 -21.06
N ASN A 221 6.75 11.31 -22.23
CA ASN A 221 5.31 11.10 -22.36
C ASN A 221 4.99 9.82 -23.12
N PHE A 222 3.94 9.13 -22.68
CA PHE A 222 3.37 7.96 -23.33
C PHE A 222 1.88 8.20 -23.54
N THR A 223 1.41 8.16 -24.78
CA THR A 223 0.01 8.43 -25.09
C THR A 223 -0.55 7.38 -26.04
N ASN A 224 -1.71 6.80 -25.68
CA ASN A 224 -2.38 5.77 -26.47
C ASN A 224 -1.49 4.56 -26.81
N CYS A 225 -0.50 4.25 -25.97
CA CYS A 225 0.34 3.06 -26.16
C CYS A 225 -0.36 1.82 -25.60
N SER A 226 -0.18 0.67 -26.24
CA SER A 226 -0.89 -0.55 -25.86
C SER A 226 -0.01 -1.80 -25.86
N SER A 227 -0.28 -2.74 -24.96
CA SER A 227 0.41 -4.04 -24.95
C SER A 227 -0.54 -5.23 -24.78
N SER A 228 -0.23 -6.38 -25.37
CA SER A 228 -1.06 -7.58 -25.26
C SER A 228 -0.77 -8.48 -24.04
N ASN A 229 0.30 -8.21 -23.27
CA ASN A 229 0.65 -9.02 -22.10
C ASN A 229 0.93 -8.17 -20.85
N ILE A 230 1.92 -7.26 -20.89
CA ILE A 230 2.32 -6.50 -19.70
C ILE A 230 2.84 -5.11 -20.04
N GLY A 231 2.44 -4.10 -19.26
CA GLY A 231 2.97 -2.74 -19.38
C GLY A 231 2.50 -2.02 -20.65
N GLY A 232 1.28 -1.48 -20.65
CA GLY A 232 0.69 -0.86 -21.84
C GLY A 232 1.52 0.30 -22.40
N GLY A 233 2.04 1.16 -21.52
CA GLY A 233 3.05 2.14 -21.87
C GLY A 233 4.47 1.59 -21.72
N ILE A 234 4.79 1.10 -20.51
CA ILE A 234 6.17 0.78 -20.13
C ILE A 234 6.25 -0.60 -19.45
N TYR A 235 7.17 -1.43 -19.90
CA TYR A 235 7.67 -2.58 -19.15
C TYR A 235 9.03 -2.23 -18.53
N LEU A 236 9.15 -2.37 -17.21
CA LEU A 236 10.36 -2.10 -16.43
C LEU A 236 10.82 -3.36 -15.70
N GLU A 237 12.06 -3.77 -15.91
CA GLU A 237 12.71 -4.84 -15.16
C GLU A 237 14.02 -4.35 -14.55
N THR A 238 14.22 -4.67 -13.27
CA THR A 238 15.46 -4.37 -12.56
C THR A 238 15.94 -5.54 -11.72
N ASN A 239 17.21 -5.91 -11.91
CA ASN A 239 17.95 -6.88 -11.08
C ASN A 239 19.32 -6.28 -10.75
N THR A 240 19.53 -5.81 -9.52
CA THR A 240 20.70 -5.01 -9.07
C THR A 240 20.94 -3.69 -9.85
N GLY A 241 20.02 -3.28 -10.73
CA GLY A 241 20.08 -2.01 -11.46
C GLY A 241 19.35 -0.87 -10.77
N THR A 242 19.33 0.29 -11.41
CA THR A 242 18.64 1.49 -10.90
C THR A 242 17.88 2.21 -12.02
N VAL A 243 16.63 2.58 -11.72
CA VAL A 243 15.76 3.38 -12.59
C VAL A 243 15.31 4.63 -11.82
N ASN A 244 15.67 5.81 -12.33
CA ASN A 244 15.39 7.08 -11.68
C ASN A 244 14.64 8.06 -12.60
N PHE A 245 13.46 8.47 -12.16
CA PHE A 245 12.69 9.54 -12.77
C PHE A 245 13.07 10.83 -12.04
N ASN A 246 14.01 11.61 -12.57
CA ASN A 246 14.62 12.79 -11.91
C ASN A 246 14.23 14.12 -12.56
N GLN A 247 13.25 14.09 -13.44
CA GLN A 247 12.80 15.25 -14.18
C GLN A 247 12.09 16.29 -13.30
N THR A 248 12.14 17.56 -13.73
CA THR A 248 11.43 18.66 -13.08
C THR A 248 10.00 18.82 -13.59
N GLN A 249 9.75 18.46 -14.85
CA GLN A 249 8.43 18.51 -15.48
C GLN A 249 7.67 17.21 -15.27
N GLN A 250 6.35 17.26 -15.09
CA GLN A 250 5.56 16.06 -14.84
C GLN A 250 5.52 15.14 -16.07
N ILE A 251 5.86 13.86 -15.89
CA ILE A 251 5.76 12.81 -16.94
C ILE A 251 4.30 12.41 -17.09
N LEU A 252 3.79 12.33 -18.32
CA LEU A 252 2.42 11.92 -18.60
C LEU A 252 2.37 10.52 -19.23
N ILE A 253 1.66 9.60 -18.60
CA ILE A 253 1.23 8.33 -19.19
C ILE A 253 -0.28 8.37 -19.29
N GLU A 254 -0.79 8.44 -20.51
CA GLU A 254 -2.20 8.69 -20.77
C GLU A 254 -2.81 7.69 -21.76
N ASN A 255 -4.00 7.19 -21.42
CA ASN A 255 -4.80 6.30 -22.26
C ASN A 255 -4.00 5.05 -22.70
N CYS A 256 -3.08 4.59 -21.84
CA CYS A 256 -2.33 3.38 -22.10
C CYS A 256 -3.13 2.16 -21.66
N SER A 257 -3.09 1.09 -22.45
CA SER A 257 -3.88 -0.11 -22.20
C SER A 257 -3.06 -1.39 -22.26
N CYS A 258 -3.46 -2.38 -21.45
CA CYS A 258 -2.83 -3.71 -21.44
C CYS A 258 -3.89 -4.82 -21.38
N ASP A 259 -3.80 -5.82 -22.27
CA ASP A 259 -4.67 -7.01 -22.23
C ASP A 259 -4.29 -7.98 -21.09
N GLY A 260 -3.14 -7.77 -20.46
CA GLY A 260 -2.77 -8.40 -19.20
C GLY A 260 -2.67 -7.36 -18.07
N SER A 261 -1.50 -7.25 -17.44
CA SER A 261 -1.30 -6.45 -16.22
C SER A 261 -0.51 -5.17 -16.46
N GLY A 262 -0.77 -4.13 -15.67
CA GLY A 262 -0.03 -2.86 -15.75
C GLY A 262 -0.45 -2.03 -16.97
N GLY A 263 -1.62 -1.40 -16.93
CA GLY A 263 -2.15 -0.63 -18.06
C GLY A 263 -1.22 0.53 -18.47
N GLY A 264 -0.66 1.24 -17.49
CA GLY A 264 0.40 2.22 -17.73
C GLY A 264 1.79 1.60 -17.68
N ILE A 265 2.16 1.07 -16.51
CA ILE A 265 3.50 0.55 -16.23
C ILE A 265 3.40 -0.84 -15.59
N TYR A 266 4.25 -1.74 -16.05
CA TYR A 266 4.56 -2.99 -15.36
C TYR A 266 5.99 -2.93 -14.81
N CYS A 267 6.18 -3.28 -13.53
CA CYS A 267 7.47 -3.30 -12.86
C CYS A 267 7.79 -4.67 -12.27
N SER A 268 8.97 -5.21 -12.57
CA SER A 268 9.57 -6.36 -11.89
C SER A 268 10.89 -5.95 -11.25
N ILE A 269 10.95 -5.98 -9.91
CA ILE A 269 12.09 -5.49 -9.14
C ILE A 269 12.62 -6.63 -8.28
N SER A 270 13.89 -6.99 -8.50
CA SER A 270 14.53 -8.12 -7.83
C SER A 270 15.98 -7.81 -7.46
N ILE A 271 16.53 -8.60 -6.53
CA ILE A 271 17.97 -8.63 -6.19
C ILE A 271 18.51 -7.22 -5.95
N ASN A 272 18.00 -6.54 -4.92
CA ASN A 272 18.38 -5.17 -4.54
C ASN A 272 18.18 -4.09 -5.64
N GLY A 273 17.40 -4.40 -6.68
CA GLY A 273 17.04 -3.44 -7.71
C GLY A 273 16.22 -2.27 -7.17
N GLN A 274 16.37 -1.09 -7.76
CA GLN A 274 15.73 0.14 -7.29
C GLN A 274 14.99 0.86 -8.41
N ILE A 275 13.71 1.16 -8.20
CA ILE A 275 12.91 2.02 -9.06
C ILE A 275 12.38 3.18 -8.22
N GLN A 276 12.78 4.40 -8.56
CA GLN A 276 12.22 5.63 -8.02
C GLN A 276 11.45 6.38 -9.11
N ILE A 277 10.13 6.46 -8.94
CA ILE A 277 9.22 7.17 -9.81
C ILE A 277 8.84 8.47 -9.12
N ASN A 278 9.28 9.59 -9.68
CA ASN A 278 8.95 10.92 -9.18
C ASN A 278 8.05 11.65 -10.19
N ASN A 279 7.16 12.51 -9.70
CA ASN A 279 6.42 13.51 -10.51
C ASN A 279 5.87 12.94 -11.82
N ILE A 280 5.08 11.88 -11.70
CA ILE A 280 4.39 11.22 -12.82
C ILE A 280 2.88 11.42 -12.72
N LYS A 281 2.21 11.46 -13.86
CA LYS A 281 0.75 11.44 -13.98
C LYS A 281 0.32 10.27 -14.85
N LEU A 282 -0.35 9.30 -14.26
CA LEU A 282 -1.04 8.22 -14.96
C LEU A 282 -2.51 8.58 -15.06
N ARG A 283 -3.02 8.72 -16.29
CA ARG A 283 -4.41 9.09 -16.56
C ARG A 283 -5.07 8.07 -17.49
N ASN A 284 -6.26 7.60 -17.13
CA ASN A 284 -7.09 6.72 -17.98
C ASN A 284 -6.35 5.46 -18.45
N CYS A 285 -5.44 4.93 -17.64
CA CYS A 285 -4.73 3.71 -17.97
C CYS A 285 -5.59 2.49 -17.62
N ASN A 286 -5.66 1.49 -18.50
CA ASN A 286 -6.54 0.32 -18.33
C ASN A 286 -5.76 -1.01 -18.41
N SER A 287 -6.00 -1.93 -17.49
CA SER A 287 -5.55 -3.33 -17.59
C SER A 287 -6.72 -4.31 -17.59
N GLN A 288 -6.70 -5.33 -18.45
CA GLN A 288 -7.67 -6.43 -18.40
C GLN A 288 -7.40 -7.45 -17.28
N ARG A 289 -6.25 -7.31 -16.60
CA ARG A 289 -5.95 -7.93 -15.30
C ARG A 289 -5.70 -6.83 -14.27
N SER A 290 -4.75 -7.03 -13.36
CA SER A 290 -4.48 -6.13 -12.23
C SER A 290 -3.60 -4.94 -12.60
N GLY A 291 -3.73 -3.85 -11.83
CA GLY A 291 -2.87 -2.66 -11.93
C GLY A 291 -3.17 -1.80 -13.14
N GLY A 292 -4.27 -1.04 -13.11
CA GLY A 292 -4.65 -0.19 -14.25
C GLY A 292 -3.59 0.88 -14.55
N GLY A 293 -3.08 1.54 -13.51
CA GLY A 293 -1.93 2.43 -13.61
C GLY A 293 -0.60 1.66 -13.55
N ILE A 294 -0.28 1.10 -12.38
CA ILE A 294 0.96 0.36 -12.13
C ILE A 294 0.64 -1.06 -11.65
N TYR A 295 1.34 -2.04 -12.21
CA TYR A 295 1.48 -3.37 -11.63
C TYR A 295 2.93 -3.59 -11.21
N ALA A 296 3.19 -3.93 -9.95
CA ALA A 296 4.55 -4.11 -9.44
C ALA A 296 4.73 -5.46 -8.73
N ILE A 297 5.83 -6.15 -9.05
CA ILE A 297 6.35 -7.29 -8.30
C ILE A 297 7.67 -6.88 -7.66
N ILE A 298 7.77 -7.02 -6.34
CA ILE A 298 8.96 -6.64 -5.57
C ILE A 298 9.47 -7.87 -4.80
N ASN A 299 10.68 -8.31 -5.14
CA ASN A 299 11.30 -9.52 -4.59
C ASN A 299 12.76 -9.25 -4.18
N GLU A 300 13.30 -10.10 -3.30
CA GLU A 300 14.75 -10.23 -3.07
C GLU A 300 15.55 -8.92 -2.88
N GLY A 301 15.11 -7.98 -2.03
CA GLY A 301 15.81 -6.70 -1.85
C GLY A 301 15.26 -5.55 -2.68
N GLY A 302 14.33 -5.84 -3.59
CA GLY A 302 13.77 -4.84 -4.50
C GLY A 302 13.14 -3.64 -3.78
N GLN A 303 13.23 -2.47 -4.40
CA GLN A 303 12.71 -1.22 -3.88
C GLN A 303 11.87 -0.49 -4.94
N LEU A 304 10.65 -0.09 -4.55
CA LEU A 304 9.81 0.84 -5.29
C LEU A 304 9.51 2.07 -4.44
N ILE A 305 9.82 3.25 -4.96
CA ILE A 305 9.50 4.55 -4.33
C ILE A 305 8.64 5.37 -5.29
N LEU A 306 7.49 5.85 -4.81
CA LEU A 306 6.65 6.86 -5.45
C LEU A 306 6.75 8.16 -4.65
N ASP A 307 7.21 9.24 -5.27
CA ASP A 307 7.52 10.50 -4.55
C ASP A 307 7.32 11.73 -5.45
N LYS A 308 7.41 12.94 -4.87
CA LYS A 308 7.31 14.23 -5.56
C LYS A 308 6.06 14.36 -6.44
N SER A 309 4.90 14.23 -5.83
CA SER A 309 3.58 14.51 -6.39
C SER A 309 3.18 13.62 -7.57
N CYS A 310 3.30 12.31 -7.39
CA CYS A 310 2.74 11.33 -8.31
C CYS A 310 1.20 11.43 -8.35
N LEU A 311 0.58 11.25 -9.52
CA LEU A 311 -0.86 11.29 -9.70
C LEU A 311 -1.35 10.05 -10.46
N PHE A 312 -2.35 9.38 -9.90
CA PHE A 312 -3.10 8.29 -10.52
C PHE A 312 -4.55 8.73 -10.61
N TYR A 313 -5.04 8.92 -11.84
CA TYR A 313 -6.36 9.45 -12.08
C TYR A 313 -7.12 8.62 -13.10
N GLN A 314 -8.30 8.11 -12.71
CA GLN A 314 -9.18 7.35 -13.60
C GLN A 314 -8.51 6.12 -14.22
N CYS A 315 -7.57 5.50 -13.51
CA CYS A 315 -7.00 4.21 -13.92
C CYS A 315 -7.98 3.08 -13.59
N GLU A 316 -8.05 2.06 -14.43
CA GLU A 316 -9.02 0.97 -14.34
C GLU A 316 -8.35 -0.39 -14.50
N SER A 317 -8.75 -1.36 -13.70
CA SER A 317 -8.30 -2.75 -13.81
C SER A 317 -9.48 -3.71 -13.80
N HIS A 318 -9.53 -4.67 -14.72
CA HIS A 318 -10.40 -5.85 -14.62
C HIS A 318 -9.74 -6.97 -13.79
N GLY A 319 -8.97 -6.58 -12.78
CA GLY A 319 -8.26 -7.43 -11.85
C GLY A 319 -8.33 -6.77 -10.48
N ASN A 320 -7.23 -6.77 -9.74
CA ASN A 320 -7.10 -6.03 -8.49
C ASN A 320 -6.25 -4.77 -8.68
N GLY A 321 -6.47 -3.74 -7.86
CA GLY A 321 -5.64 -2.53 -7.89
C GLY A 321 -5.92 -1.64 -9.11
N GLY A 322 -7.02 -0.89 -9.09
CA GLY A 322 -7.41 -0.04 -10.22
C GLY A 322 -6.35 1.01 -10.57
N GLY A 323 -5.80 1.68 -9.54
CA GLY A 323 -4.63 2.54 -9.69
C GLY A 323 -3.34 1.74 -9.70
N ILE A 324 -3.10 1.02 -8.60
CA ILE A 324 -1.83 0.34 -8.31
C ILE A 324 -2.11 -1.07 -7.80
N TYR A 325 -1.43 -2.05 -8.34
CA TYR A 325 -1.30 -3.39 -7.78
C TYR A 325 0.14 -3.63 -7.36
N VAL A 326 0.37 -4.09 -6.13
CA VAL A 326 1.69 -4.47 -5.64
C VAL A 326 1.64 -5.88 -5.08
N GLN A 327 2.58 -6.71 -5.52
CA GLN A 327 2.84 -8.02 -4.96
C GLN A 327 4.27 -8.08 -4.41
N ILE A 328 4.40 -8.59 -3.19
CA ILE A 328 5.68 -8.74 -2.51
C ILE A 328 5.89 -10.19 -2.05
N ASN A 329 7.11 -10.70 -2.25
CA ASN A 329 7.52 -12.02 -1.75
C ASN A 329 8.67 -11.89 -0.72
N LEU A 330 8.37 -12.19 0.55
CA LEU A 330 9.26 -12.02 1.71
C LEU A 330 10.28 -13.17 1.87
N THR A 331 11.19 -13.34 0.92
CA THR A 331 12.35 -14.23 1.11
C THR A 331 13.59 -13.49 1.62
N LYS A 332 13.64 -12.16 1.43
CA LYS A 332 14.68 -11.22 1.89
C LYS A 332 14.02 -9.86 2.19
N GLN A 333 14.79 -8.90 2.72
CA GLN A 333 14.35 -7.50 2.87
C GLN A 333 13.84 -6.96 1.53
N PHE A 334 12.87 -6.04 1.52
CA PHE A 334 12.39 -5.32 0.33
C PHE A 334 12.07 -3.88 0.75
N SER A 335 11.66 -2.98 -0.13
CA SER A 335 10.93 -1.79 0.33
C SER A 335 9.88 -1.29 -0.65
N PHE A 336 8.80 -0.76 -0.09
CA PHE A 336 7.73 -0.11 -0.85
C PHE A 336 7.30 1.18 -0.13
N PHE A 337 7.48 2.30 -0.82
CA PHE A 337 7.27 3.63 -0.26
C PHE A 337 6.35 4.47 -1.16
N ILE A 338 5.31 5.04 -0.56
CA ILE A 338 4.52 6.13 -1.14
C ILE A 338 4.76 7.37 -0.28
N LYS A 339 5.62 8.26 -0.76
CA LYS A 339 6.06 9.47 -0.05
C LYS A 339 5.26 10.71 -0.41
N ASP A 340 4.77 10.79 -1.65
CA ASP A 340 3.88 11.85 -2.11
C ASP A 340 3.15 11.38 -3.38
N ALA A 341 1.92 10.90 -3.20
CA ALA A 341 1.07 10.49 -4.31
C ALA A 341 -0.41 10.80 -4.06
N LEU A 342 -1.09 11.25 -5.12
CA LEU A 342 -2.53 11.43 -5.19
C LEU A 342 -3.15 10.31 -6.04
N ILE A 343 -4.09 9.54 -5.48
CA ILE A 343 -4.75 8.40 -6.14
C ILE A 343 -6.27 8.59 -6.05
N HIS A 344 -6.92 8.91 -7.17
CA HIS A 344 -8.36 9.15 -7.16
C HIS A 344 -9.08 8.80 -8.45
N GLY A 345 -10.37 8.46 -8.33
CA GLY A 345 -11.20 8.09 -9.48
C GLY A 345 -10.82 6.73 -10.10
N CYS A 346 -9.94 5.97 -9.47
CA CYS A 346 -9.47 4.67 -9.98
C CYS A 346 -10.46 3.55 -9.65
N LYS A 347 -10.49 2.51 -10.48
CA LYS A 347 -11.51 1.46 -10.44
C LYS A 347 -10.95 0.05 -10.54
N SER A 348 -11.41 -0.84 -9.65
CA SER A 348 -11.15 -2.28 -9.70
C SER A 348 -12.45 -3.02 -10.01
N ILE A 349 -12.51 -3.63 -11.21
CA ILE A 349 -13.70 -4.27 -11.77
C ILE A 349 -13.53 -5.79 -11.70
N THR A 350 -14.58 -6.50 -11.31
CA THR A 350 -14.59 -7.96 -11.24
C THR A 350 -14.54 -8.55 -12.65
N ASN A 351 -13.61 -9.47 -12.86
CA ASN A 351 -13.53 -10.27 -14.07
C ASN A 351 -14.09 -11.67 -13.79
N THR A 352 -15.24 -11.97 -14.39
CA THR A 352 -15.96 -13.23 -14.19
C THR A 352 -15.25 -14.45 -14.77
N SER A 353 -14.18 -14.27 -15.53
CA SER A 353 -13.33 -15.35 -16.04
C SER A 353 -12.18 -15.73 -15.09
N LEU A 354 -11.94 -14.96 -14.03
CA LEU A 354 -10.92 -15.24 -13.01
C LEU A 354 -11.54 -15.89 -11.76
N SER A 355 -10.71 -16.48 -10.90
CA SER A 355 -11.20 -17.00 -9.62
C SER A 355 -11.70 -15.85 -8.74
N TYR A 356 -12.59 -16.13 -7.77
CA TYR A 356 -13.22 -15.08 -6.96
C TYR A 356 -12.23 -14.07 -6.36
N PRO A 357 -11.16 -14.43 -5.65
CA PRO A 357 -10.24 -13.44 -5.07
C PRO A 357 -9.35 -12.70 -6.08
N GLU A 358 -9.27 -13.17 -7.32
CA GLU A 358 -8.30 -12.67 -8.30
C GLU A 358 -8.69 -11.33 -8.97
N SER A 359 -9.87 -10.78 -8.68
CA SER A 359 -10.31 -9.49 -9.23
C SER A 359 -11.31 -8.75 -8.35
N GLY A 360 -11.45 -7.43 -8.56
CA GLY A 360 -12.48 -6.60 -7.95
C GLY A 360 -12.13 -6.00 -6.59
N PHE A 361 -10.89 -6.15 -6.11
CA PHE A 361 -10.43 -5.59 -4.83
C PHE A 361 -9.49 -4.39 -5.04
N GLY A 362 -9.52 -3.42 -4.12
CA GLY A 362 -8.56 -2.31 -4.08
C GLY A 362 -8.71 -1.34 -5.27
N GLY A 363 -9.69 -0.44 -5.23
CA GLY A 363 -9.95 0.48 -6.35
C GLY A 363 -8.79 1.41 -6.65
N GLY A 364 -8.15 1.96 -5.61
CA GLY A 364 -6.92 2.73 -5.75
C GLY A 364 -5.66 1.87 -5.66
N LEU A 365 -5.55 1.05 -4.61
CA LEU A 365 -4.38 0.22 -4.31
C LEU A 365 -4.80 -1.19 -3.86
N PHE A 366 -4.22 -2.22 -4.49
CA PHE A 366 -4.21 -3.57 -3.93
C PHE A 366 -2.78 -3.91 -3.53
N PHE A 367 -2.60 -4.41 -2.31
CA PHE A 367 -1.29 -4.79 -1.80
C PHE A 367 -1.33 -6.23 -1.26
N GLY A 368 -0.69 -7.14 -1.98
CA GLY A 368 -0.57 -8.55 -1.62
C GLY A 368 0.84 -8.93 -1.18
N CYS A 369 0.93 -9.68 -0.08
CA CYS A 369 2.20 -10.09 0.49
C CYS A 369 2.21 -11.60 0.81
N ASN A 370 3.32 -12.25 0.48
CA ASN A 370 3.61 -13.63 0.87
C ASN A 370 4.76 -13.65 1.87
N GLY A 371 4.55 -14.26 3.04
CA GLY A 371 5.53 -14.43 4.10
C GLY A 371 5.38 -13.44 5.26
N ASP A 372 6.39 -13.42 6.12
CA ASP A 372 6.33 -12.80 7.45
C ASP A 372 6.96 -11.40 7.42
N TYR A 373 6.20 -10.37 7.77
CA TYR A 373 6.68 -9.00 7.80
C TYR A 373 6.95 -8.54 9.23
N ASP A 374 8.11 -7.92 9.44
CA ASP A 374 8.45 -7.23 10.69
C ASP A 374 8.31 -5.70 10.50
N PRO A 375 7.27 -5.08 11.09
CA PRO A 375 7.06 -3.63 11.02
C PRO A 375 8.21 -2.80 11.57
N SER A 376 9.05 -3.35 12.46
CA SER A 376 10.21 -2.64 13.03
C SER A 376 11.24 -2.22 11.97
N THR A 377 11.22 -2.90 10.81
CA THR A 377 12.09 -2.61 9.67
C THR A 377 11.72 -1.33 8.93
N LYS A 378 10.47 -0.85 9.06
CA LYS A 378 9.95 0.36 8.39
C LYS A 378 10.10 0.36 6.87
N LEU A 379 10.14 -0.84 6.28
CA LEU A 379 10.32 -1.04 4.85
C LEU A 379 9.03 -0.86 4.03
N ILE A 380 7.88 -0.70 4.70
CA ILE A 380 6.61 -0.27 4.11
C ILE A 380 6.27 1.08 4.74
N ASP A 381 6.04 2.10 3.90
CA ASP A 381 5.54 3.40 4.38
C ASP A 381 4.63 4.02 3.33
N LEU A 382 3.35 4.14 3.66
CA LEU A 382 2.30 4.70 2.80
C LEU A 382 1.80 6.07 3.30
N ARG A 383 2.47 6.69 4.28
CA ARG A 383 2.03 7.97 4.89
C ARG A 383 1.86 9.11 3.89
N GLY A 384 2.64 9.11 2.82
CA GLY A 384 2.61 10.12 1.78
C GLY A 384 1.45 10.01 0.79
N MET A 385 0.50 9.12 1.04
CA MET A 385 -0.61 8.85 0.13
C MET A 385 -1.83 9.71 0.47
N ASN A 386 -2.36 10.37 -0.56
CA ASN A 386 -3.68 11.00 -0.57
C ASN A 386 -4.59 10.19 -1.52
N ILE A 387 -5.58 9.51 -0.98
CA ILE A 387 -6.43 8.57 -1.70
C ILE A 387 -7.91 8.86 -1.42
N TYR A 388 -8.73 8.99 -2.47
CA TYR A 388 -10.18 9.25 -2.33
C TYR A 388 -10.93 8.98 -3.64
N ASN A 389 -12.27 8.85 -3.57
CA ASN A 389 -13.15 8.66 -4.74
C ASN A 389 -12.72 7.49 -5.66
N ASN A 390 -12.18 6.42 -5.09
CA ASN A 390 -11.88 5.20 -5.81
C ASN A 390 -13.03 4.21 -5.62
N THR A 391 -13.16 3.25 -6.54
CA THR A 391 -14.21 2.23 -6.42
C THR A 391 -13.68 0.82 -6.68
N ALA A 392 -14.14 -0.14 -5.91
CA ALA A 392 -13.89 -1.56 -6.11
C ALA A 392 -15.22 -2.31 -6.14
N ASP A 393 -15.41 -3.22 -7.09
CA ASP A 393 -16.63 -4.02 -7.20
C ASP A 393 -16.88 -4.89 -5.95
N LYS A 394 -15.81 -5.25 -5.22
CA LYS A 394 -15.87 -6.02 -3.97
C LYS A 394 -15.51 -5.13 -2.79
N TYR A 395 -14.28 -5.23 -2.30
CA TYR A 395 -13.86 -4.63 -1.02
C TYR A 395 -12.61 -3.77 -1.18
N GLY A 396 -12.44 -2.83 -0.25
CA GLY A 396 -11.36 -1.86 -0.28
C GLY A 396 -11.56 -0.88 -1.43
N GLN A 397 -12.53 0.02 -1.29
CA GLN A 397 -12.82 1.02 -2.33
C GLN A 397 -11.55 1.80 -2.71
N SER A 398 -10.75 2.14 -1.69
CA SER A 398 -9.45 2.77 -1.84
C SER A 398 -8.29 1.77 -1.72
N ILE A 399 -8.14 1.08 -0.59
CA ILE A 399 -7.06 0.10 -0.37
C ILE A 399 -7.63 -1.27 0.02
N TYR A 400 -7.07 -2.33 -0.55
CA TYR A 400 -7.20 -3.68 -0.04
C TYR A 400 -5.84 -4.33 0.25
N ILE A 401 -5.58 -4.72 1.50
CA ILE A 401 -4.31 -5.33 1.94
C ILE A 401 -4.48 -6.81 2.27
N VAL A 402 -3.71 -7.66 1.60
CA VAL A 402 -3.59 -9.10 1.90
C VAL A 402 -2.21 -9.37 2.48
N MET A 403 -2.14 -9.49 3.80
CA MET A 403 -0.88 -9.73 4.49
C MET A 403 -1.13 -10.43 5.82
N ARG A 404 -0.43 -11.53 6.10
CA ARG A 404 -0.53 -12.26 7.37
C ARG A 404 -0.31 -11.37 8.60
N ASP A 405 0.61 -10.42 8.47
CA ASP A 405 1.02 -9.48 9.51
C ASP A 405 0.35 -8.10 9.42
N VAL A 406 -0.79 -7.99 8.71
CA VAL A 406 -1.52 -6.72 8.55
C VAL A 406 -1.89 -6.07 9.89
N VAL A 407 -2.24 -6.88 10.89
CA VAL A 407 -2.55 -6.39 12.25
C VAL A 407 -1.33 -5.72 12.86
N ARG A 408 -0.17 -6.39 12.83
CA ARG A 408 1.09 -5.85 13.36
C ARG A 408 1.51 -4.60 12.59
N LEU A 409 1.33 -4.57 11.27
CA LEU A 409 1.59 -3.37 10.45
C LEU A 409 0.70 -2.19 10.84
N CYS A 410 -0.59 -2.43 11.09
CA CYS A 410 -1.55 -1.40 11.51
C CYS A 410 -1.27 -0.88 12.93
N GLN A 411 -0.86 -1.76 13.84
CA GLN A 411 -0.56 -1.41 15.23
C GLN A 411 0.82 -0.78 15.41
N TYR A 412 1.71 -0.91 14.41
CA TYR A 412 3.04 -0.33 14.48
C TYR A 412 3.00 1.19 14.29
N GLY A 413 3.72 1.90 15.17
CA GLY A 413 3.67 3.37 15.23
C GLY A 413 2.41 3.84 15.97
N THR A 414 1.82 4.94 15.52
CA THR A 414 0.61 5.51 16.12
C THR A 414 -0.57 5.44 15.17
N GLN A 415 -1.70 4.86 15.61
CA GLN A 415 -3.00 4.91 14.92
C GLN A 415 -2.94 4.56 13.41
N GLY A 416 -2.18 3.52 13.03
CA GLY A 416 -2.11 3.06 11.65
C GLY A 416 -1.33 3.96 10.69
N GLU A 417 -0.51 4.90 11.20
CA GLU A 417 0.13 5.93 10.37
C GLU A 417 0.79 5.37 9.10
N TYR A 418 1.46 4.21 9.17
CA TYR A 418 2.18 3.61 8.04
C TYR A 418 1.31 3.13 6.87
N VAL A 419 -0.02 3.04 7.06
CA VAL A 419 -0.97 2.54 6.05
C VAL A 419 -2.15 3.46 5.79
N LYS A 420 -2.48 4.35 6.75
CA LYS A 420 -3.70 5.16 6.77
C LYS A 420 -3.73 6.28 5.72
N GLY A 421 -2.57 6.84 5.34
CA GLY A 421 -2.51 7.98 4.42
C GLY A 421 -3.35 9.17 4.92
N ASN A 422 -4.25 9.68 4.07
CA ASN A 422 -5.21 10.76 4.39
C ASN A 422 -6.55 10.28 4.99
N TYR A 423 -6.71 9.00 5.32
CA TYR A 423 -7.94 8.48 5.91
C TYR A 423 -8.22 9.13 7.27
N SER A 424 -9.47 9.55 7.49
CA SER A 424 -9.93 10.10 8.76
C SER A 424 -10.76 9.06 9.50
N ASP A 425 -10.41 8.77 10.76
CA ASP A 425 -11.21 7.87 11.59
C ASP A 425 -12.65 8.39 11.79
N GLU A 426 -12.87 9.71 11.71
CA GLU A 426 -14.18 10.33 11.95
C GLU A 426 -15.02 10.52 10.67
N TYR A 427 -14.37 10.69 9.50
CA TYR A 427 -15.05 11.18 8.30
C TYR A 427 -14.95 10.25 7.09
N SER A 428 -13.98 9.32 7.07
CA SER A 428 -13.80 8.40 5.94
C SER A 428 -14.72 7.19 6.08
N ASP A 429 -15.08 6.58 4.95
CA ASP A 429 -15.89 5.38 4.92
C ASP A 429 -15.04 4.17 5.35
N GLU A 430 -15.51 3.37 6.31
CA GLU A 430 -14.80 2.19 6.79
C GLU A 430 -14.53 1.14 5.69
N HIS A 431 -15.26 1.18 4.57
CA HIS A 431 -15.06 0.32 3.41
C HIS A 431 -13.95 0.80 2.47
N ASP A 432 -13.39 2.00 2.68
CA ASP A 432 -12.26 2.50 1.90
C ASP A 432 -11.01 1.66 2.12
N LEU A 433 -10.73 1.32 3.37
CA LEU A 433 -9.51 0.62 3.77
C LEU A 433 -9.85 -0.72 4.39
N ILE A 434 -9.66 -1.81 3.64
CA ILE A 434 -9.90 -3.18 4.11
C ILE A 434 -8.60 -3.98 4.11
N GLY A 435 -8.46 -4.90 5.06
CA GLY A 435 -7.40 -5.89 5.01
C GLY A 435 -7.78 -7.24 5.57
N ILE A 436 -6.97 -8.23 5.25
CA ILE A 436 -7.15 -9.63 5.67
C ILE A 436 -5.82 -10.20 6.18
N PRO A 437 -5.76 -10.76 7.40
CA PRO A 437 -4.55 -11.32 8.00
C PRO A 437 -4.19 -12.69 7.41
N MET A 438 -3.84 -12.72 6.12
CA MET A 438 -3.59 -13.94 5.36
C MET A 438 -2.48 -13.74 4.32
N ASN A 439 -1.76 -14.80 3.97
CA ASN A 439 -0.83 -14.79 2.83
C ASN A 439 -1.57 -14.66 1.49
N LEU A 440 -0.97 -13.95 0.53
CA LEU A 440 -1.55 -13.76 -0.81
C LEU A 440 -1.86 -15.08 -1.52
N ASN A 441 -0.97 -16.08 -1.45
CA ASN A 441 -1.22 -17.38 -2.06
C ASN A 441 -2.46 -18.08 -1.46
N THR A 442 -2.63 -18.00 -0.14
CA THR A 442 -3.81 -18.57 0.54
C THR A 442 -5.07 -17.81 0.16
N PHE A 443 -5.00 -16.47 0.11
CA PHE A 443 -6.10 -15.61 -0.32
C PHE A 443 -6.57 -15.98 -1.72
N ASN A 444 -5.66 -16.14 -2.68
CA ASN A 444 -5.97 -16.53 -4.06
C ASN A 444 -6.64 -17.91 -4.17
N SER A 445 -6.49 -18.78 -3.17
CA SER A 445 -7.14 -20.10 -3.10
C SER A 445 -8.38 -20.16 -2.19
N SER A 446 -8.71 -19.05 -1.52
CA SER A 446 -9.78 -19.02 -0.51
C SER A 446 -11.16 -18.86 -1.13
N SER A 447 -12.18 -19.39 -0.45
CA SER A 447 -13.57 -19.21 -0.85
C SER A 447 -14.04 -17.78 -0.53
N PRO A 448 -15.11 -17.30 -1.21
CA PRO A 448 -15.73 -16.02 -0.87
C PRO A 448 -16.10 -15.92 0.62
N GLN A 449 -16.70 -16.98 1.18
CA GLN A 449 -17.14 -17.00 2.57
C GLN A 449 -15.98 -16.85 3.54
N THR A 450 -14.84 -17.49 3.27
CA THR A 450 -13.64 -17.36 4.10
C THR A 450 -13.09 -15.93 4.07
N ILE A 451 -13.07 -15.29 2.89
CA ILE A 451 -12.61 -13.92 2.74
C ILE A 451 -13.54 -12.96 3.48
N GLU A 452 -14.85 -13.08 3.27
CA GLU A 452 -15.87 -12.24 3.92
C GLU A 452 -15.82 -12.34 5.45
N GLN A 453 -15.53 -13.53 6.00
CA GLN A 453 -15.43 -13.75 7.44
C GLN A 453 -14.13 -13.20 8.07
N GLN A 454 -13.03 -13.18 7.32
CA GLN A 454 -11.70 -12.86 7.88
C GLN A 454 -11.24 -11.44 7.58
N GLN A 455 -11.71 -10.83 6.49
CA GLN A 455 -11.38 -9.44 6.18
C GLN A 455 -12.05 -8.49 7.19
N LYS A 456 -11.42 -7.34 7.42
CA LYS A 456 -11.96 -6.28 8.29
C LYS A 456 -11.56 -4.90 7.78
N PRO A 457 -12.37 -3.86 8.08
CA PRO A 457 -11.90 -2.48 8.02
C PRO A 457 -10.60 -2.31 8.80
N LEU A 458 -9.60 -1.69 8.18
CA LEU A 458 -8.29 -1.50 8.80
C LEU A 458 -8.37 -0.58 10.03
N LEU A 459 -9.36 0.33 10.07
CA LEU A 459 -9.68 1.16 11.24
C LEU A 459 -9.70 0.34 12.53
N TYR A 460 -10.32 -0.84 12.50
CA TYR A 460 -10.45 -1.69 13.67
C TYR A 460 -9.14 -2.32 14.14
N LEU A 461 -8.11 -2.35 13.29
CA LEU A 461 -6.82 -2.98 13.59
C LEU A 461 -5.86 -2.03 14.33
N TRP A 462 -6.02 -0.71 14.18
CA TRP A 462 -5.21 0.30 14.89
C TRP A 462 -5.99 1.09 15.94
N THR A 463 -7.27 0.76 16.14
CA THR A 463 -8.14 1.42 17.12
C THR A 463 -8.04 0.73 18.48
N LEU A 464 -7.22 1.31 19.36
CA LEU A 464 -7.14 0.92 20.75
C LEU A 464 -8.30 1.53 21.55
N GLY A 465 -8.95 0.71 22.36
CA GLY A 465 -10.02 1.13 23.26
C GLY A 465 -9.52 2.14 24.28
N ILE A 466 -10.40 3.04 24.73
CA ILE A 466 -10.10 3.94 25.85
C ILE A 466 -11.17 3.70 26.89
N LEU A 467 -10.77 3.22 28.07
CA LEU A 467 -11.69 3.03 29.18
C LEU A 467 -11.65 4.26 30.09
N LYS A 468 -12.82 4.86 30.33
CA LYS A 468 -12.97 6.05 31.18
C LYS A 468 -13.48 5.70 32.56
N SER A 469 -14.53 4.88 32.63
CA SER A 469 -15.16 4.48 33.89
C SER A 469 -15.67 3.04 33.80
N ALA A 470 -15.82 2.39 34.95
CA ALA A 470 -16.37 1.06 35.05
C ALA A 470 -17.07 0.85 36.38
N GLN A 471 -18.28 0.31 36.31
CA GLN A 471 -19.14 0.05 37.44
C GLN A 471 -19.69 -1.38 37.34
N VAL A 472 -19.91 -2.02 38.49
CA VAL A 472 -20.63 -3.29 38.59
C VAL A 472 -21.76 -3.17 39.60
N ILE A 473 -22.96 -3.53 39.17
CA ILE A 473 -24.14 -3.65 40.01
C ILE A 473 -24.24 -5.11 40.45
N VAL A 474 -24.30 -5.34 41.76
CA VAL A 474 -24.45 -6.67 42.36
C VAL A 474 -25.92 -6.85 42.75
N ASN A 475 -26.66 -7.65 41.99
CA ASN A 475 -28.07 -7.97 42.23
C ASN A 475 -28.21 -9.47 42.53
N VAL A 476 -28.50 -9.80 43.79
CA VAL A 476 -28.61 -11.21 44.24
C VAL A 476 -29.95 -11.87 43.88
N SER A 477 -30.92 -11.10 43.40
CA SER A 477 -32.32 -11.47 43.17
C SER A 477 -32.60 -11.83 41.71
N ASN A 478 -31.75 -11.42 40.77
CA ASN A 478 -31.92 -11.67 39.33
C ASN A 478 -31.21 -12.96 38.86
N PRO A 479 -31.93 -13.93 38.25
CA PRO A 479 -31.33 -15.18 37.74
C PRO A 479 -30.47 -15.01 36.48
N ILE A 480 -30.53 -13.88 35.77
CA ILE A 480 -29.65 -13.53 34.65
C ILE A 480 -28.85 -12.27 35.04
N GLY A 481 -27.52 -12.38 35.22
CA GLY A 481 -26.68 -11.22 35.53
C GLY A 481 -26.68 -10.83 37.01
N LYS A 482 -26.18 -11.71 37.88
CA LYS A 482 -25.92 -11.39 39.29
C LYS A 482 -24.92 -10.25 39.46
N LEU A 483 -24.03 -10.10 38.48
CA LEU A 483 -23.18 -8.93 38.29
C LEU A 483 -23.54 -8.31 36.95
N ILE A 484 -23.92 -7.03 36.94
CA ILE A 484 -24.16 -6.25 35.72
C ILE A 484 -23.10 -5.16 35.63
N PHE A 485 -22.21 -5.30 34.66
CA PHE A 485 -21.14 -4.34 34.41
C PHE A 485 -21.61 -3.26 33.46
N HIS A 486 -21.29 -2.02 33.80
CA HIS A 486 -21.46 -0.85 32.96
C HIS A 486 -20.09 -0.19 32.81
N ILE A 487 -19.58 -0.12 31.59
CA ILE A 487 -18.31 0.54 31.30
C ILE A 487 -18.54 1.68 30.30
N GLU A 488 -17.86 2.79 30.51
CA GLU A 488 -17.91 3.93 29.60
C GLU A 488 -16.52 4.22 29.07
N GLY A 489 -16.45 4.58 27.80
CA GLY A 489 -15.18 4.74 27.11
C GLY A 489 -15.36 5.24 25.69
N LYS A 490 -14.30 5.14 24.91
CA LYS A 490 -14.31 5.40 23.46
C LYS A 490 -13.69 4.23 22.74
N ARG A 491 -13.90 4.15 21.42
CA ARG A 491 -13.20 3.20 20.55
C ARG A 491 -13.45 1.74 20.93
N MET A 492 -14.63 1.43 21.44
CA MET A 492 -15.06 0.07 21.78
C MET A 492 -15.76 -0.56 20.57
N ILE A 493 -15.27 -1.72 20.12
CA ILE A 493 -15.76 -2.33 18.87
C ILE A 493 -16.80 -3.43 19.17
N PRO A 494 -18.06 -3.29 18.72
CA PRO A 494 -19.10 -4.29 18.93
C PRO A 494 -18.68 -5.69 18.45
N GLY A 495 -18.93 -6.69 19.29
CA GLY A 495 -18.58 -8.10 19.00
C GLY A 495 -17.10 -8.45 19.10
N GLN A 496 -16.20 -7.47 19.32
CA GLN A 496 -14.75 -7.70 19.49
C GLN A 496 -14.25 -7.26 20.87
N LEU A 497 -14.98 -6.36 21.53
CA LEU A 497 -14.62 -5.87 22.85
C LEU A 497 -14.52 -7.03 23.86
N SER A 498 -13.35 -7.10 24.49
CA SER A 498 -13.05 -7.94 25.63
C SER A 498 -12.68 -7.06 26.82
N VAL A 499 -13.02 -7.51 28.00
CA VAL A 499 -12.78 -6.83 29.27
C VAL A 499 -11.95 -7.74 30.14
N LYS A 500 -10.83 -7.23 30.65
CA LYS A 500 -10.00 -7.93 31.64
C LYS A 500 -10.22 -7.29 33.01
N ILE A 501 -10.62 -8.11 33.98
CA ILE A 501 -10.86 -7.75 35.36
C ILE A 501 -9.85 -8.49 36.23
N PHE A 502 -9.23 -7.78 37.18
CA PHE A 502 -8.19 -8.35 38.04
C PHE A 502 -8.13 -7.65 39.39
N GLU A 503 -7.58 -8.32 40.39
CA GLU A 503 -7.33 -7.70 41.70
C GLU A 503 -6.26 -6.61 41.59
N PHE A 504 -6.62 -5.40 42.02
CA PHE A 504 -5.79 -4.21 41.96
C PHE A 504 -5.12 -3.87 43.30
N GLY A 505 -5.68 -4.36 44.41
CA GLY A 505 -5.11 -4.22 45.76
C GLY A 505 -6.09 -4.60 46.86
N ASP A 506 -5.65 -4.51 48.11
CA ASP A 506 -6.51 -4.71 49.30
C ASP A 506 -7.16 -3.38 49.72
N LYS A 507 -8.42 -3.42 50.16
CA LYS A 507 -9.06 -2.30 50.85
C LYS A 507 -8.42 -2.19 52.23
N ILE A 508 -7.77 -1.06 52.51
CA ILE A 508 -7.24 -0.78 53.85
C ILE A 508 -8.44 -0.69 54.80
N GLN A 509 -8.57 -1.64 55.73
CA GLN A 509 -9.51 -1.52 56.84
C GLN A 509 -9.06 -0.34 57.71
N GLU A 510 -9.81 0.76 57.71
CA GLU A 510 -9.72 1.75 58.77
C GLU A 510 -10.24 1.10 60.07
N ASN A 511 -9.32 0.56 60.85
CA ASN A 511 -9.48 0.45 62.29
C ASN A 511 -8.28 1.12 62.96
N LEU A 512 -8.60 2.17 63.72
CA LEU A 512 -7.72 2.90 64.62
C LEU A 512 -6.93 1.92 65.50
N ASN A 513 -5.62 1.85 65.32
CA ASN A 513 -4.69 1.72 66.45
C ASN A 513 -3.34 2.36 66.12
N TYR A 514 -2.94 3.22 67.04
CA TYR A 514 -1.65 3.90 67.11
C TYR A 514 -0.48 2.90 67.21
N GLU A 515 0.70 3.37 66.79
CA GLU A 515 2.04 2.79 66.94
C GLU A 515 2.47 1.73 65.90
N GLN A 516 3.09 2.21 64.83
CA GLN A 516 4.48 1.87 64.46
C GLN A 516 4.95 2.76 63.29
N LYS A 517 5.25 4.02 63.61
CA LYS A 517 5.90 4.99 62.71
C LYS A 517 7.22 5.46 63.33
N GLU A 518 8.23 4.60 63.29
CA GLU A 518 9.65 4.98 63.43
C GLU A 518 10.42 4.05 62.47
N MET A 519 11.11 4.52 61.43
CA MET A 519 12.22 5.46 61.48
C MET A 519 12.49 6.17 60.13
N LYS A 520 13.11 7.36 60.28
CA LYS A 520 13.85 8.20 59.31
C LYS A 520 13.09 9.29 58.57
N TYR A 521 12.81 10.37 59.33
CA TYR A 521 13.05 11.74 58.87
C TYR A 521 13.64 12.57 60.01
N GLN A 522 14.97 12.68 60.07
CA GLN A 522 15.68 13.83 60.63
C GLN A 522 17.09 13.90 60.02
N TYR A 523 17.20 14.50 58.82
CA TYR A 523 18.30 15.42 58.51
C TYR A 523 17.97 16.18 57.21
N ASN A 524 17.48 17.41 57.33
CA ASN A 524 17.87 18.47 56.42
C ASN A 524 17.40 19.81 56.99
N ASN A 525 18.35 20.60 57.47
CA ASN A 525 18.27 22.05 57.36
C ASN A 525 19.68 22.62 57.30
N ASN A 526 19.85 23.54 56.35
CA ASN A 526 20.96 24.45 56.11
C ASN A 526 22.24 23.86 55.50
N ILE A 527 22.53 24.23 54.24
CA ILE A 527 23.73 25.04 53.92
C ILE A 527 23.39 26.00 52.77
N HIS A 528 23.53 27.30 53.04
CA HIS A 528 23.62 28.36 52.05
C HIS A 528 25.11 28.71 51.86
N LYS A 529 25.55 28.78 50.60
CA LYS A 529 26.63 29.63 50.03
C LYS A 529 28.13 29.33 50.26
N SER A 530 28.86 29.62 49.17
CA SER A 530 30.32 29.78 48.96
C SER A 530 31.08 28.47 48.71
N LEU A 531 32.02 28.30 47.77
CA LEU A 531 32.91 29.20 47.01
C LEU A 531 33.01 28.69 45.55
N ILE A 532 32.98 29.53 44.52
CA ILE A 532 34.14 30.16 43.83
C ILE A 532 35.32 29.21 43.57
N GLY A 533 35.62 29.00 42.29
CA GLY A 533 36.99 29.14 41.78
C GLY A 533 37.63 27.95 41.07
N THR A 534 37.69 28.06 39.72
CA THR A 534 38.81 27.67 38.83
C THR A 534 39.20 26.19 38.74
N SER A 535 39.78 25.66 37.67
CA SER A 535 39.86 25.91 36.22
C SER A 535 40.71 24.75 35.70
N SER A 536 40.45 24.31 34.47
CA SER A 536 41.42 23.70 33.54
C SER A 536 42.10 22.38 33.92
N GLN A 537 41.87 21.35 33.11
CA GLN A 537 42.89 20.90 32.15
C GLN A 537 42.32 19.86 31.18
N THR A 538 42.41 20.21 29.90
CA THR A 538 42.31 19.33 28.74
C THR A 538 43.66 18.65 28.52
N LEU A 539 43.69 17.35 28.19
CA LEU A 539 44.61 16.80 27.19
C LEU A 539 44.17 15.39 26.74
N ILE A 540 44.48 15.15 25.46
CA ILE A 540 43.91 14.20 24.51
C ILE A 540 44.78 12.93 24.46
N ILE A 541 44.23 11.75 24.10
CA ILE A 541 44.67 10.84 23.01
C ILE A 541 44.02 9.42 23.04
N SER A 542 43.59 9.02 21.84
CA SER A 542 43.39 7.70 21.16
C SER A 542 42.43 6.60 21.66
N LYS A 543 41.38 6.43 20.84
CA LYS A 543 40.88 5.24 20.10
C LYS A 543 41.18 3.79 20.55
N HIS A 544 40.09 3.02 20.42
CA HIS A 544 39.92 1.56 20.26
C HIS A 544 40.06 0.67 21.51
N GLN A 545 38.92 0.22 22.04
CA GLN A 545 38.42 -1.15 21.84
C GLN A 545 37.06 -1.34 22.53
N ALA A 546 36.36 -2.37 22.06
CA ALA A 546 34.98 -2.72 22.32
C ALA A 546 34.63 -2.89 23.81
N GLU A 547 33.45 -2.41 24.20
CA GLU A 547 32.76 -2.92 25.38
C GLU A 547 31.23 -2.71 25.30
N ASN A 548 30.53 -3.84 25.20
CA ASN A 548 29.39 -4.22 26.02
C ASN A 548 28.36 -3.12 26.36
N HIS A 549 27.29 -3.05 25.58
CA HIS A 549 25.99 -2.63 26.08
C HIS A 549 25.44 -3.68 27.08
N LYS A 550 25.92 -3.61 28.33
CA LYS A 550 25.19 -4.16 29.46
C LYS A 550 24.09 -3.18 29.88
N GLN A 551 22.88 -3.52 29.45
CA GLN A 551 21.80 -3.84 30.38
C GLN A 551 21.41 -2.73 31.39
N ILE A 552 20.66 -1.73 30.90
CA ILE A 552 19.86 -0.82 31.77
C ILE A 552 18.34 -1.00 31.56
N LEU A 553 17.90 -1.93 30.70
CA LEU A 553 16.47 -2.05 30.34
C LEU A 553 15.71 -3.26 30.91
N ILE A 554 16.22 -3.92 31.97
CA ILE A 554 15.61 -5.18 32.43
C ILE A 554 15.11 -5.14 33.89
N LYS A 555 15.42 -4.11 34.69
CA LYS A 555 14.96 -4.08 36.10
C LYS A 555 13.58 -3.45 36.34
N SER A 556 13.11 -2.54 35.49
CA SER A 556 11.77 -1.95 35.57
C SER A 556 10.72 -2.92 35.02
N ASN A 557 10.92 -3.45 33.80
CA ASN A 557 9.99 -4.40 33.17
C ASN A 557 9.86 -5.72 33.94
N LEU A 558 10.93 -6.24 34.55
CA LEU A 558 10.82 -7.42 35.43
C LEU A 558 9.96 -7.18 36.67
N LYS A 559 9.96 -5.97 37.24
CA LYS A 559 9.14 -5.64 38.41
C LYS A 559 7.67 -5.42 38.06
N ILE A 560 7.38 -4.91 36.86
CA ILE A 560 6.02 -4.73 36.33
C ILE A 560 5.42 -6.09 35.95
N ASN A 561 6.16 -6.92 35.20
CA ASN A 561 5.76 -8.29 34.86
C ASN A 561 5.56 -9.19 36.10
N GLN A 562 6.37 -9.03 37.16
CA GLN A 562 6.19 -9.80 38.39
C GLN A 562 4.92 -9.45 39.18
N LYS A 563 4.36 -8.23 39.03
CA LYS A 563 3.09 -7.84 39.66
C LYS A 563 1.88 -8.30 38.85
N LEU A 564 1.97 -8.34 37.52
CA LEU A 564 0.86 -8.72 36.64
C LEU A 564 0.75 -10.24 36.41
N GLN A 565 1.87 -10.98 36.33
CA GLN A 565 1.86 -12.42 36.04
C GLN A 565 1.43 -13.33 37.20
N ASN A 566 1.14 -12.78 38.39
CA ASN A 566 0.85 -13.54 39.60
C ASN A 566 -0.51 -13.20 40.24
N ASN A 567 -1.51 -12.80 39.46
CA ASN A 567 -2.87 -12.56 39.99
C ASN A 567 -3.75 -13.82 39.77
N PRO A 568 -4.03 -14.62 40.81
CA PRO A 568 -4.81 -15.85 40.69
C PRO A 568 -6.29 -15.64 40.34
N ASN A 569 -6.77 -14.37 40.28
CA ASN A 569 -8.17 -13.99 40.08
C ASN A 569 -8.34 -13.05 38.86
N GLU A 570 -7.59 -13.25 37.78
CA GLU A 570 -7.80 -12.56 36.50
C GLU A 570 -8.95 -13.21 35.71
N ILE A 571 -9.85 -12.37 35.18
CA ILE A 571 -10.98 -12.78 34.34
C ILE A 571 -10.94 -11.99 33.04
N ILE A 572 -11.04 -12.68 31.90
CA ILE A 572 -11.23 -12.06 30.58
C ILE A 572 -12.61 -12.45 30.06
N TYR A 573 -13.47 -11.45 29.82
CA TYR A 573 -14.83 -11.60 29.33
C TYR A 573 -14.98 -10.96 27.93
N PRO A 574 -15.72 -11.56 26.98
CA PRO A 574 -16.37 -12.87 27.05
C PRO A 574 -15.37 -14.04 27.07
N LEU A 575 -15.78 -15.23 27.52
CA LEU A 575 -14.92 -16.43 27.49
C LEU A 575 -14.64 -16.89 26.05
N GLU A 576 -13.47 -17.50 25.80
CA GLU A 576 -13.05 -17.94 24.45
C GLU A 576 -13.95 -19.04 23.87
N ASP A 577 -14.62 -19.82 24.72
CA ASP A 577 -15.50 -20.92 24.31
C ASP A 577 -16.85 -20.45 23.73
N GLY A 578 -17.11 -19.14 23.70
CA GLY A 578 -18.33 -18.56 23.16
C GLY A 578 -19.59 -18.83 24.00
N SER A 579 -19.43 -19.34 25.24
CA SER A 579 -20.54 -19.67 26.13
C SER A 579 -21.27 -18.45 26.72
N ASN A 580 -20.65 -17.26 26.67
CA ASN A 580 -21.15 -16.03 27.27
C ASN A 580 -21.81 -15.09 26.25
N ILE A 581 -22.72 -14.25 26.75
CA ILE A 581 -23.42 -13.22 25.97
C ILE A 581 -22.42 -12.13 25.53
N PRO A 582 -22.43 -11.69 24.26
CA PRO A 582 -21.57 -10.60 23.81
C PRO A 582 -21.84 -9.29 24.56
N ILE A 583 -20.79 -8.50 24.78
CA ILE A 583 -20.90 -7.18 25.38
C ILE A 583 -21.75 -6.28 24.47
N GLN A 584 -22.83 -5.74 25.01
CA GLN A 584 -23.70 -4.80 24.30
C GLN A 584 -23.07 -3.43 24.33
N ILE A 585 -22.96 -2.75 23.19
CA ILE A 585 -22.33 -1.42 23.09
C ILE A 585 -23.31 -0.44 22.47
N GLU A 586 -23.55 0.67 23.16
CA GLU A 586 -24.34 1.79 22.71
C GLU A 586 -23.43 2.97 22.34
N GLY A 587 -23.68 3.56 21.16
CA GLY A 587 -22.90 4.69 20.64
C GLY A 587 -21.99 4.30 19.47
N LYS A 588 -21.53 5.32 18.74
CA LYS A 588 -20.58 5.18 17.61
C LYS A 588 -19.13 5.15 18.11
N ILE A 589 -18.23 4.50 17.36
CA ILE A 589 -16.82 4.30 17.71
C ILE A 589 -16.08 5.63 17.98
N GLU A 590 -16.38 6.69 17.20
CA GLU A 590 -15.82 8.04 17.39
C GLU A 590 -16.31 8.76 18.67
N ASN A 591 -17.45 8.34 19.23
CA ASN A 591 -18.08 9.00 20.36
C ASN A 591 -17.78 8.28 21.68
N GLU A 592 -18.25 8.89 22.76
CA GLU A 592 -18.35 8.19 24.03
C GLU A 592 -19.41 7.09 23.91
N GLN A 593 -19.00 5.88 24.27
CA GLN A 593 -19.79 4.66 24.18
C GLN A 593 -20.03 4.12 25.58
N LYS A 594 -21.21 3.51 25.77
CA LYS A 594 -21.54 2.73 26.97
C LYS A 594 -21.58 1.27 26.59
N ALA A 595 -20.97 0.41 27.40
CA ALA A 595 -21.00 -1.02 27.17
C ALA A 595 -21.47 -1.77 28.42
N THR A 596 -22.36 -2.74 28.22
CA THR A 596 -23.04 -3.47 29.29
C THR A 596 -22.94 -4.97 29.07
N PHE A 597 -22.63 -5.71 30.14
CA PHE A 597 -22.63 -7.17 30.13
C PHE A 597 -22.91 -7.77 31.51
N GLY A 598 -23.46 -8.99 31.52
CA GLY A 598 -23.83 -9.69 32.75
C GLY A 598 -22.97 -10.93 33.00
N MET A 599 -22.68 -11.20 34.28
CA MET A 599 -22.06 -12.45 34.75
C MET A 599 -22.91 -13.09 35.84
N ASN A 600 -23.05 -14.43 35.79
CA ASN A 600 -23.86 -15.19 36.75
C ASN A 600 -23.08 -15.60 38.01
N GLU A 601 -21.76 -15.72 37.92
CA GLU A 601 -20.91 -16.03 39.07
C GLU A 601 -20.45 -14.74 39.74
N TYR A 602 -20.76 -14.56 41.02
CA TYR A 602 -20.38 -13.39 41.81
C TYR A 602 -19.37 -13.69 42.93
N LYS A 603 -19.16 -14.96 43.29
CA LYS A 603 -18.36 -15.37 44.45
C LYS A 603 -16.87 -15.02 44.32
N TRP A 604 -16.39 -14.79 43.10
CA TRP A 604 -15.01 -14.35 42.85
C TRP A 604 -14.79 -12.88 43.19
N LEU A 605 -15.85 -12.06 43.26
CA LEU A 605 -15.78 -10.63 43.53
C LEU A 605 -15.84 -10.37 45.04
N ASN A 606 -14.69 -10.43 45.73
CA ASN A 606 -14.56 -10.09 47.14
C ASN A 606 -14.43 -8.55 47.33
N TYR A 607 -15.46 -7.82 46.94
CA TYR A 607 -15.45 -6.36 46.98
C TYR A 607 -15.35 -5.77 48.40
N LYS A 608 -15.52 -6.56 49.47
CA LYS A 608 -15.39 -6.07 50.86
C LYS A 608 -13.92 -5.90 51.27
N GLU A 609 -13.04 -6.76 50.76
CA GLU A 609 -11.62 -6.78 51.14
C GLU A 609 -10.69 -6.35 50.00
N LYS A 610 -11.18 -6.38 48.74
CA LYS A 610 -10.37 -6.13 47.55
C LYS A 610 -10.85 -4.94 46.73
N VAL A 611 -9.90 -4.29 46.07
CA VAL A 611 -10.10 -3.31 45.00
C VAL A 611 -9.83 -4.01 43.68
N TYR A 612 -10.71 -3.85 42.70
CA TYR A 612 -10.57 -4.45 41.37
C TYR A 612 -10.23 -3.38 40.33
N GLY A 613 -9.42 -3.78 39.36
CA GLY A 613 -9.04 -3.01 38.20
C GLY A 613 -9.65 -3.62 36.95
N ILE A 614 -9.91 -2.77 35.96
CA ILE A 614 -10.48 -3.17 34.69
C ILE A 614 -9.76 -2.45 33.54
N VAL A 615 -9.59 -3.19 32.45
CA VAL A 615 -9.03 -2.70 31.17
C VAL A 615 -9.78 -3.38 30.03
N ILE A 616 -9.75 -2.78 28.85
CA ILE A 616 -10.47 -3.26 27.66
C ILE A 616 -9.53 -3.58 26.51
N SER A 617 -9.97 -4.45 25.61
CA SER A 617 -9.24 -4.80 24.41
C SER A 617 -10.21 -5.07 23.26
N ASN A 618 -9.91 -4.59 22.06
CA ASN A 618 -10.67 -4.94 20.86
C ASN A 618 -10.08 -6.15 20.12
N ASP A 619 -8.86 -6.57 20.44
CA ASP A 619 -8.15 -7.67 19.78
C ASP A 619 -7.80 -8.82 20.73
N ARG A 620 -8.13 -8.67 22.02
CA ARG A 620 -7.85 -9.58 23.13
C ARG A 620 -6.35 -9.80 23.41
N ASN A 621 -5.47 -9.05 22.75
CA ASN A 621 -4.02 -9.11 22.94
C ASN A 621 -3.52 -7.89 23.70
N ILE A 622 -3.87 -6.68 23.26
CA ILE A 622 -3.44 -5.43 23.88
C ILE A 622 -4.58 -4.92 24.75
N PHE A 623 -4.33 -4.83 26.06
CA PHE A 623 -5.32 -4.38 27.03
C PHE A 623 -5.03 -2.97 27.50
N THR A 624 -5.97 -2.08 27.23
CA THR A 624 -5.84 -0.63 27.40
C THR A 624 -6.83 -0.10 28.42
N GLY A 625 -6.40 0.93 29.15
CA GLY A 625 -7.22 1.57 30.17
C GLY A 625 -7.45 3.05 29.88
N LYS A 626 -7.14 3.90 30.87
CA LYS A 626 -7.16 5.36 30.76
C LYS A 626 -6.30 5.82 29.59
N ASP A 627 -6.81 6.80 28.85
CA ASP A 627 -6.14 7.42 27.70
C ASP A 627 -5.73 6.45 26.56
N GLY A 628 -6.18 5.18 26.62
CA GLY A 628 -5.79 4.14 25.66
C GLY A 628 -4.38 3.59 25.86
N ILE A 629 -3.79 3.77 27.04
CA ILE A 629 -2.46 3.28 27.39
C ILE A 629 -2.54 1.78 27.69
N ASP A 630 -1.58 1.01 27.16
CA ASP A 630 -1.42 -0.41 27.45
C ASP A 630 -1.03 -0.63 28.92
N ILE A 631 -1.72 -1.56 29.57
CA ILE A 631 -1.46 -1.93 30.96
C ILE A 631 -0.07 -2.54 31.17
N GLU A 632 0.52 -3.14 30.14
CA GLU A 632 1.90 -3.65 30.20
C GLU A 632 2.94 -2.52 30.20
N GLU A 633 2.60 -1.35 29.64
CA GLU A 633 3.45 -0.15 29.65
C GLU A 633 3.30 0.67 30.93
N ASP A 634 2.07 0.87 31.41
CA ASP A 634 1.78 1.58 32.66
C ASP A 634 0.64 0.91 33.44
N ALA A 635 0.97 0.29 34.57
CA ALA A 635 -0.01 -0.32 35.46
C ALA A 635 -1.08 0.67 36.00
N ASN A 636 -0.81 1.99 35.98
CA ASN A 636 -1.78 3.01 36.39
C ASN A 636 -2.85 3.29 35.32
N ALA A 637 -2.69 2.74 34.12
CA ALA A 637 -3.69 2.80 33.06
C ALA A 637 -5.00 2.12 33.48
N ALA A 638 -4.96 1.13 34.38
CA ALA A 638 -6.17 0.46 34.85
C ALA A 638 -7.21 1.45 35.42
N VAL A 639 -8.47 1.22 35.08
CA VAL A 639 -9.61 1.93 35.68
C VAL A 639 -10.08 1.11 36.88
N GLN A 640 -10.33 1.78 38.00
CA GLN A 640 -10.84 1.11 39.19
C GLN A 640 -12.32 0.75 38.95
N LEU A 641 -12.69 -0.49 39.29
CA LEU A 641 -14.07 -0.97 39.22
C LEU A 641 -14.86 -0.47 40.44
N GLU A 642 -15.85 0.37 40.21
CA GLU A 642 -16.80 0.82 41.21
C GLU A 642 -17.88 -0.24 41.45
N VAL A 643 -18.25 -0.50 42.71
CA VAL A 643 -19.19 -1.57 43.09
C VAL A 643 -20.43 -0.96 43.74
N ILE A 644 -21.61 -1.28 43.21
CA ILE A 644 -22.93 -0.81 43.68
C ILE A 644 -23.74 -2.04 44.12
N ILE A 645 -24.35 -1.99 45.31
CA ILE A 645 -25.16 -3.08 45.87
C ILE A 645 -26.63 -2.71 45.75
N GLU A 646 -27.44 -3.57 45.13
CA GLU A 646 -28.90 -3.51 45.21
C GLU A 646 -29.36 -4.49 46.30
N GLU A 647 -29.85 -3.96 47.43
CA GLU A 647 -30.51 -4.76 48.48
C GLU A 647 -32.02 -4.67 48.24
N ASP A 648 -32.71 -5.82 48.20
CA ASP A 648 -34.17 -5.85 48.21
C ASP A 648 -34.63 -5.35 49.59
N ASP A 649 -35.33 -4.22 49.62
CA ASP A 649 -36.07 -3.79 50.80
C ASP A 649 -37.09 -4.90 51.14
N VAL A 650 -36.80 -5.66 52.19
CA VAL A 650 -37.80 -6.54 52.80
C VAL A 650 -38.85 -5.62 53.41
N ASP A 651 -40.05 -5.64 52.84
CA ASP A 651 -41.24 -5.00 53.40
C ASP A 651 -41.40 -5.42 54.87
N ASP A 652 -41.06 -4.54 55.81
CA ASP A 652 -41.49 -4.63 57.20
C ASP A 652 -43.01 -4.36 57.23
N GLU A 653 -43.83 -5.42 57.16
CA GLU A 653 -45.23 -5.33 57.57
C GLU A 653 -45.29 -5.03 59.08
N PRO A 654 -45.95 -3.95 59.52
CA PRO A 654 -46.14 -3.72 60.95
C PRO A 654 -47.28 -4.62 61.45
N GLU A 655 -46.98 -5.40 62.49
CA GLU A 655 -47.96 -6.08 63.33
C GLU A 655 -49.04 -5.09 63.79
N LYS A 656 -50.30 -5.38 63.46
CA LYS A 656 -51.45 -4.65 64.01
C LYS A 656 -51.90 -5.31 65.32
N GLU A 657 -51.87 -4.51 66.38
CA GLU A 657 -52.47 -4.80 67.67
C GLU A 657 -54.00 -4.94 67.55
N ASP A 658 -54.53 -5.93 68.28
CA ASP A 658 -55.96 -6.19 68.51
C ASP A 658 -56.58 -5.12 69.43
N ASP A 659 -57.75 -4.60 69.07
CA ASP A 659 -58.79 -4.24 70.05
C ASP A 659 -60.19 -4.33 69.36
N PRO A 660 -61.24 -4.84 70.05
CA PRO A 660 -62.52 -5.22 69.46
C PRO A 660 -63.57 -4.11 69.58
N GLU A 661 -64.55 -4.11 68.68
CA GLU A 661 -66.00 -3.92 68.94
C GLU A 661 -66.77 -3.42 67.69
N LYS A 662 -68.05 -3.85 67.63
CA LYS A 662 -69.20 -3.39 66.80
C LYS A 662 -69.34 -4.05 65.43
N GLU A 663 -70.20 -5.06 65.32
CA GLU A 663 -71.69 -5.03 65.23
C GLU A 663 -72.13 -5.09 63.77
N GLU A 664 -72.79 -6.21 63.46
CA GLU A 664 -73.95 -6.41 62.58
C GLU A 664 -73.94 -5.76 61.17
N GLU A 665 -73.95 -6.60 60.12
CA GLU A 665 -75.22 -6.95 59.45
C GLU A 665 -75.03 -8.06 58.41
N HIS A 666 -76.08 -8.86 58.30
CA HIS A 666 -76.29 -9.99 57.39
C HIS A 666 -76.37 -9.56 55.92
N GLU A 667 -75.94 -10.43 54.99
CA GLU A 667 -76.89 -11.11 54.10
C GLU A 667 -76.25 -12.30 53.36
N GLU A 668 -76.94 -13.44 53.47
CA GLU A 668 -76.69 -14.68 52.74
C GLU A 668 -77.09 -14.55 51.27
N HIS A 669 -76.37 -15.19 50.34
CA HIS A 669 -77.04 -16.06 49.38
C HIS A 669 -76.17 -17.25 48.93
N LYS A 670 -76.82 -18.42 49.03
CA LYS A 670 -76.40 -19.81 48.86
C LYS A 670 -76.00 -20.26 47.45
N GLU A 671 -75.09 -21.25 47.44
CA GLU A 671 -75.03 -22.50 46.64
C GLU A 671 -75.28 -22.45 45.11
N LYS A 672 -74.54 -23.13 44.21
CA LYS A 672 -74.04 -24.52 44.30
C LYS A 672 -73.11 -24.89 43.12
N ASP A 673 -72.09 -25.69 43.45
CA ASP A 673 -71.52 -26.85 42.73
C ASP A 673 -70.81 -26.79 41.35
N LYS A 674 -69.53 -27.21 41.44
CA LYS A 674 -68.76 -28.16 40.60
C LYS A 674 -68.03 -27.68 39.34
N GLY A 675 -66.70 -27.83 39.39
CA GLY A 675 -65.88 -28.12 38.21
C GLY A 675 -64.46 -27.56 38.27
N LEU A 676 -63.51 -28.38 38.67
CA LEU A 676 -62.06 -28.13 38.69
C LEU A 676 -61.50 -27.97 37.25
N THR A 677 -60.67 -26.96 36.96
CA THR A 677 -59.29 -27.06 36.37
C THR A 677 -58.77 -25.76 35.72
N VAL A 678 -57.59 -25.31 36.21
CA VAL A 678 -56.41 -24.74 35.52
C VAL A 678 -56.58 -23.64 34.45
N GLY A 679 -56.07 -22.43 34.76
CA GLY A 679 -55.38 -21.57 33.77
C GLY A 679 -55.86 -20.12 33.63
N ILE A 680 -55.29 -19.20 34.42
CA ILE A 680 -55.28 -17.75 34.10
C ILE A 680 -53.82 -17.26 34.12
N ILE A 681 -53.15 -17.38 32.97
CA ILE A 681 -52.18 -16.39 32.47
C ILE A 681 -52.52 -16.20 30.99
N VAL A 682 -53.63 -15.50 30.70
CA VAL A 682 -53.90 -14.95 29.37
C VAL A 682 -54.54 -13.57 29.57
N GLY A 683 -53.71 -12.62 30.00
CA GLY A 683 -54.06 -11.19 30.08
C GLY A 683 -53.05 -10.27 29.38
N ILE A 684 -51.87 -10.77 29.00
CA ILE A 684 -50.79 -9.92 28.45
C ILE A 684 -50.44 -10.28 26.98
N VAL A 685 -50.85 -11.44 26.48
CA VAL A 685 -50.51 -11.87 25.10
C VAL A 685 -51.40 -11.25 24.01
N VAL A 686 -52.61 -10.78 24.34
CA VAL A 686 -53.52 -10.19 23.34
C VAL A 686 -53.22 -8.70 23.08
N GLY A 687 -52.58 -8.00 24.02
CA GLY A 687 -52.16 -6.60 23.84
C GLY A 687 -50.96 -6.42 22.91
N ALA A 688 -49.99 -7.35 22.96
CA ALA A 688 -48.75 -7.26 22.17
C ALA A 688 -48.98 -7.51 20.66
N LEU A 689 -49.91 -8.41 20.30
CA LEU A 689 -50.22 -8.69 18.88
C LEU A 689 -50.98 -7.55 18.19
N ALA A 690 -51.79 -6.78 18.93
CA ALA A 690 -52.50 -5.62 18.37
C ALA A 690 -51.54 -4.47 18.04
N ILE A 691 -50.50 -4.25 18.86
CA ILE A 691 -49.50 -3.19 18.64
C ILE A 691 -48.61 -3.52 17.44
N ILE A 692 -48.20 -4.79 17.28
CA ILE A 692 -47.40 -5.24 16.13
C ILE A 692 -48.19 -5.11 14.82
N ALA A 693 -49.49 -5.44 14.82
CA ALA A 693 -50.33 -5.28 13.64
C ALA A 693 -50.48 -3.80 13.20
N VAL A 694 -50.59 -2.88 14.15
CA VAL A 694 -50.66 -1.43 13.86
C VAL A 694 -49.35 -0.90 13.30
N ILE A 695 -48.20 -1.35 13.82
CA ILE A 695 -46.87 -0.95 13.32
C ILE A 695 -46.65 -1.46 11.88
N ILE A 696 -47.07 -2.69 11.57
CA ILE A 696 -46.96 -3.25 10.21
C ILE A 696 -47.83 -2.46 9.22
N ILE A 697 -49.04 -2.04 9.62
CA ILE A 697 -49.92 -1.22 8.78
C ILE A 697 -49.30 0.17 8.52
N ILE A 698 -48.72 0.80 9.55
CA ILE A 698 -48.02 2.09 9.41
C ILE A 698 -46.83 1.97 8.45
N PHE A 699 -46.08 0.86 8.53
CA PHE A 699 -44.92 0.61 7.66
C PHE A 699 -45.33 0.39 6.20
N ILE A 700 -46.43 -0.34 5.96
CA ILE A 700 -46.96 -0.56 4.61
C ILE A 700 -47.48 0.75 4.01
N VAL A 701 -48.17 1.59 4.79
CA VAL A 701 -48.66 2.90 4.33
C VAL A 701 -47.49 3.85 4.01
N ALA A 702 -46.42 3.83 4.80
CA ALA A 702 -45.22 4.63 4.54
C ALA A 702 -44.49 4.22 3.24
N ILE A 703 -44.42 2.91 2.94
CA ILE A 703 -43.82 2.39 1.70
C ILE A 703 -44.67 2.72 0.46
N VAL A 704 -46.01 2.72 0.59
CA VAL A 704 -46.91 3.08 -0.51
C VAL A 704 -46.88 4.59 -0.80
N LEU A 705 -46.65 5.43 0.23
CA LEU A 705 -46.52 6.87 0.07
C LEU A 705 -45.13 7.31 -0.45
N SER A 706 -44.07 6.52 -0.27
CA SER A 706 -42.72 6.87 -0.80
C SER A 706 -42.49 6.45 -2.27
N LYS A 707 -43.44 5.73 -2.88
CA LYS A 707 -43.41 5.32 -4.29
C LYS A 707 -44.37 6.11 -5.20
N LYS A 708 -44.82 7.30 -4.77
CA LYS A 708 -45.56 8.25 -5.60
C LYS A 708 -44.79 9.51 -5.86
#